data_AF-T2JKY1-F1
#
_entry.id   AF-T2JKY1-F1
#
_cell.length_a   1.000
_cell.length_b   1.000
_cell.length_c   1.000
_cell.angle_alpha   90.00
_cell.angle_beta   90.00
_cell.angle_gamma   90.00
#
_symmetry.space_group_name_H-M   'P 1'
#
loop_
_entity.id
_entity.type
_entity.pdbx_description
1 polymer ?
#
loop_
_entity_poly.entity_id
_entity_poly.type
_entity_poly.pdbx_seq_one_letter_code
_entity_poly.pdbx_strand_id
1 'polypeptide(L)'
;MNDNQYEKIYQDLGFEPVNDITNLTMGRTVASIIESYIYSKGITKDLFKTIGKKSNADWLKDSNTTSKYLMKVDGGRCFNNRPLEITDSCEPNTFRFIDVDFSGAYSVPQTKIPYPIGNPIILDYPLSELKSSQPNYMTLREFLKQFRDELVPGLWVARVSLKEGYKLKHRQDIFMSWFPGNIKKYKSDTDNQSDSDNYNIDDMGYSKILTNEINLAILNHDLLEWIENVASRNQRKELMDNLLIVTAIIYPKIFQVDTVEELKEKYKDYEGNNSCEIIFDKGKVRKINELVEPYYWLGLPYGDDFINKMKELRSQYDKGTSLNSLYKLNINTAYGDIVSRFFNIGNVVLGNNITAMTRTAMWCLEKCFYGYQSITDGCIINLDTLPCEMPGNRLTGENTVTPHRYYSKQINWVKDKVSVSEMLNNKDGKIETWLKETLISTFPNISCLEYYDIEIKSIADKVIFHGNANYSMDNVIHVKEVKKRGETIEDYYGGDFVGYHHGGAYNDMEDIDTELTQPKKEIKYDDPVYKMRSYKREVEEYDWDNYDDYDIELFKKDKKINLHKLFLNNLANNPNQVKRLEPMTLFKILKPKEVKRRQKSIGQTNRTIGEQIDVPRLPLEISINQFPYKYRKQYEQFKKEHEKLKEDYGQGFEMYFINNDGTLNYELAIRTIDKAISKDAMSFKKWIEKIPKLSTEKSQHPHLDQKRELEANLDFSYTWDDDDI
;
A
#
# COMPACT_ATOMS: atom_id res chain seq x y z
N MET A 1 3.90 -9.83 -28.85
CA MET A 1 2.91 -8.73 -28.73
C MET A 1 2.51 -8.32 -30.14
N ASN A 2 1.31 -7.78 -30.35
CA ASN A 2 0.84 -7.43 -31.69
C ASN A 2 1.35 -6.02 -32.07
N ASP A 3 2.40 -5.94 -32.89
CA ASP A 3 3.09 -4.69 -33.26
C ASP A 3 2.11 -3.64 -33.82
N ASN A 4 1.10 -4.07 -34.58
CA ASN A 4 0.07 -3.20 -35.16
C ASN A 4 -0.71 -2.38 -34.10
N GLN A 5 -0.89 -2.90 -32.88
CA GLN A 5 -1.61 -2.18 -31.82
C GLN A 5 -0.74 -1.11 -31.17
N TYR A 6 0.57 -1.34 -31.07
CA TYR A 6 1.51 -0.36 -30.53
C TYR A 6 1.88 0.72 -31.53
N GLU A 7 1.96 0.40 -32.83
CA GLU A 7 2.04 1.41 -33.89
C GLU A 7 0.90 2.41 -33.79
N LYS A 8 -0.32 1.91 -33.58
CA LYS A 8 -1.49 2.76 -33.35
C LYS A 8 -1.34 3.65 -32.12
N ILE A 9 -0.77 3.16 -31.02
CA ILE A 9 -0.53 3.97 -29.81
C ILE A 9 0.43 5.13 -30.13
N TYR A 10 1.55 4.88 -30.81
CA TYR A 10 2.48 5.94 -31.21
C TYR A 10 1.81 6.97 -32.14
N GLN A 11 1.02 6.52 -33.11
CA GLN A 11 0.25 7.39 -34.01
C GLN A 11 -0.76 8.25 -33.24
N ASP A 12 -1.52 7.63 -32.33
CA ASP A 12 -2.55 8.31 -31.53
C ASP A 12 -1.92 9.33 -30.55
N LEU A 13 -0.68 9.11 -30.11
CA LEU A 13 0.10 10.01 -29.27
C LEU A 13 0.88 11.10 -30.04
N GLY A 14 1.05 10.95 -31.34
CA GLY A 14 1.64 11.97 -32.21
C GLY A 14 3.16 12.10 -32.13
N PHE A 15 3.88 11.04 -31.75
CA PHE A 15 5.34 11.01 -31.78
C PHE A 15 5.89 9.67 -32.27
N GLU A 16 7.09 9.72 -32.85
CA GLU A 16 7.75 8.54 -33.45
C GLU A 16 8.48 7.68 -32.40
N PRO A 17 8.53 6.34 -32.59
CA PRO A 17 9.26 5.45 -31.72
C PRO A 17 10.78 5.65 -31.86
N VAL A 18 11.49 5.69 -30.73
CA VAL A 18 12.95 5.86 -30.70
C VAL A 18 13.71 4.53 -30.76
N ASN A 19 13.06 3.44 -30.34
CA ASN A 19 13.56 2.08 -30.43
C ASN A 19 12.49 1.21 -31.13
N ASP A 20 12.66 -0.12 -31.13
CA ASP A 20 11.65 -1.05 -31.60
C ASP A 20 10.28 -0.78 -30.94
N ILE A 21 9.22 -0.88 -31.76
CA ILE A 21 7.83 -0.58 -31.37
C ILE A 21 7.39 -1.45 -30.18
N THR A 22 7.80 -2.72 -30.16
CA THR A 22 7.60 -3.63 -29.04
C THR A 22 8.92 -4.22 -28.55
N ASN A 23 8.96 -4.62 -27.28
CA ASN A 23 10.12 -5.23 -26.64
C ASN A 23 9.72 -6.56 -25.96
N LEU A 24 10.70 -7.32 -25.49
CA LEU A 24 10.50 -8.62 -24.82
C LEU A 24 9.56 -8.57 -23.61
N THR A 25 9.45 -7.41 -22.94
CA THR A 25 8.58 -7.23 -21.78
C THR A 25 7.67 -6.01 -21.95
N MET A 26 6.51 -6.07 -21.28
CA MET A 26 5.57 -4.95 -21.23
C MET A 26 6.23 -3.69 -20.67
N GLY A 27 6.94 -3.81 -19.54
CA GLY A 27 7.64 -2.67 -18.93
C GLY A 27 8.70 -2.04 -19.84
N ARG A 28 9.49 -2.84 -20.58
CA ARG A 28 10.46 -2.23 -21.51
C ARG A 28 9.77 -1.53 -22.70
N THR A 29 8.64 -2.06 -23.15
CA THR A 29 7.83 -1.45 -24.22
C THR A 29 7.29 -0.10 -23.76
N VAL A 30 6.62 -0.05 -22.61
CA VAL A 30 6.04 1.17 -22.05
C VAL A 30 7.13 2.20 -21.72
N ALA A 31 8.24 1.79 -21.11
CA ALA A 31 9.38 2.66 -20.87
C ALA A 31 9.94 3.28 -22.17
N SER A 32 9.94 2.54 -23.29
CA SER A 32 10.40 3.06 -24.59
C SER A 32 9.44 4.10 -25.18
N ILE A 33 8.13 3.96 -24.93
CA ILE A 33 7.14 4.97 -25.32
C ILE A 33 7.38 6.27 -24.54
N ILE A 34 7.65 6.19 -23.23
CA ILE A 34 7.95 7.35 -22.39
C ILE A 34 9.28 8.00 -22.79
N GLU A 35 10.32 7.21 -23.10
CA GLU A 35 11.57 7.72 -23.68
C GLU A 35 11.30 8.50 -24.98
N SER A 36 10.42 7.99 -25.84
CA SER A 36 10.03 8.62 -27.11
C SER A 36 9.29 9.94 -26.90
N TYR A 37 8.37 9.99 -25.93
CA TYR A 37 7.71 11.23 -25.51
C TYR A 37 8.75 12.28 -25.07
N ILE A 38 9.69 11.92 -24.18
CA ILE A 38 10.71 12.85 -23.69
C ILE A 38 11.56 13.40 -24.84
N TYR A 39 11.97 12.55 -25.78
CA TYR A 39 12.82 12.99 -26.89
C TYR A 39 12.07 13.80 -27.94
N SER A 40 10.76 13.57 -28.11
CA SER A 40 9.92 14.43 -28.97
C SER A 40 9.84 15.88 -28.48
N LYS A 41 10.16 16.15 -27.20
CA LYS A 41 10.30 17.50 -26.66
C LYS A 41 11.65 18.15 -27.00
N GLY A 42 12.49 17.49 -27.79
CA GLY A 42 13.80 18.00 -28.20
C GLY A 42 14.93 17.70 -27.22
N ILE A 43 14.71 16.84 -26.22
CA ILE A 43 15.74 16.41 -25.27
C ILE A 43 16.49 15.22 -25.88
N THR A 44 17.82 15.31 -25.98
CA THR A 44 18.60 14.20 -26.54
C THR A 44 18.78 13.07 -25.53
N LYS A 45 18.93 11.84 -26.02
CA LYS A 45 19.20 10.65 -25.20
C LYS A 45 20.41 10.83 -24.27
N ASP A 46 21.49 11.42 -24.77
CA ASP A 46 22.72 11.63 -23.99
C ASP A 46 22.53 12.69 -22.91
N LEU A 47 21.82 13.79 -23.22
CA LEU A 47 21.49 14.81 -22.24
C LEU A 47 20.61 14.21 -21.14
N PHE A 48 19.54 13.51 -21.50
CA PHE A 48 18.62 12.88 -20.55
C PHE A 48 19.32 11.92 -19.59
N LYS A 49 20.17 11.02 -20.12
CA LYS A 49 20.97 10.10 -19.28
C LYS A 49 21.93 10.83 -18.34
N THR A 50 22.48 11.96 -18.78
CA THR A 50 23.45 12.72 -17.99
C THR A 50 22.79 13.45 -16.82
N ILE A 51 21.65 14.10 -17.07
CA ILE A 51 20.99 14.99 -16.11
C ILE A 51 19.88 14.31 -15.29
N GLY A 52 19.33 13.19 -15.76
CA GLY A 52 18.31 12.41 -15.05
C GLY A 52 18.84 11.38 -14.06
N LYS A 53 20.16 11.09 -14.07
CA LYS A 53 20.73 9.98 -13.28
C LYS A 53 20.57 10.13 -11.77
N LYS A 54 20.65 11.35 -11.22
CA LYS A 54 20.70 11.59 -9.76
C LYS A 54 19.39 11.32 -9.03
N SER A 55 18.27 11.35 -9.74
CA SER A 55 16.96 10.94 -9.21
C SER A 55 16.64 9.48 -9.52
N ASN A 56 17.52 8.73 -10.19
CA ASN A 56 17.32 7.32 -10.47
C ASN A 56 17.75 6.46 -9.28
N ALA A 57 16.93 5.46 -8.93
CA ALA A 57 17.21 4.55 -7.83
C ALA A 57 18.52 3.76 -8.03
N ASP A 58 18.90 3.47 -9.28
CA ASP A 58 20.14 2.74 -9.59
C ASP A 58 21.39 3.54 -9.25
N TRP A 59 21.36 4.86 -9.46
CA TRP A 59 22.46 5.74 -9.08
C TRP A 59 22.56 5.91 -7.56
N LEU A 60 21.41 6.10 -6.90
CA LEU A 60 21.34 6.32 -5.45
C LEU A 60 21.82 5.12 -4.64
N LYS A 61 21.55 3.87 -5.09
CA LYS A 61 21.91 2.65 -4.34
C LYS A 61 23.41 2.54 -4.05
N ASP A 62 24.24 3.06 -4.96
CA ASP A 62 25.70 2.95 -4.93
C ASP A 62 26.36 4.09 -4.15
N SER A 63 25.57 5.03 -3.64
CA SER A 63 26.05 6.13 -2.81
C SER A 63 26.64 5.64 -1.48
N ASN A 64 27.72 6.32 -1.05
CA ASN A 64 28.39 6.13 0.24
C ASN A 64 27.91 7.11 1.32
N THR A 65 26.87 7.89 1.03
CA THR A 65 26.22 8.82 1.96
C THR A 65 24.79 8.35 2.27
N THR A 66 24.07 9.10 3.10
CA THR A 66 22.66 8.84 3.42
C THR A 66 21.73 8.95 2.20
N SER A 67 22.15 9.56 1.08
CA SER A 67 21.32 9.64 -0.13
C SER A 67 20.90 8.29 -0.68
N LYS A 68 21.63 7.21 -0.35
CA LYS A 68 21.21 5.85 -0.68
C LYS A 68 19.83 5.46 -0.15
N TYR A 69 19.38 6.07 0.95
CA TYR A 69 18.04 5.80 1.50
C TYR A 69 16.92 6.40 0.64
N LEU A 70 17.24 7.32 -0.27
CA LEU A 70 16.29 7.88 -1.24
C LEU A 70 15.96 6.91 -2.38
N MET A 71 16.75 5.84 -2.57
CA MET A 71 16.50 4.85 -3.64
C MET A 71 15.15 4.13 -3.49
N LYS A 72 14.63 4.06 -2.25
CA LYS A 72 13.38 3.37 -1.92
C LYS A 72 12.20 4.25 -2.34
N VAL A 73 11.34 3.70 -3.19
CA VAL A 73 9.97 4.21 -3.38
C VAL A 73 9.03 3.40 -2.47
N ASP A 74 8.28 4.08 -1.62
CA ASP A 74 7.34 3.45 -0.70
C ASP A 74 5.98 3.27 -1.38
N GLY A 75 5.41 2.05 -1.36
CA GLY A 75 4.07 1.78 -1.90
C GLY A 75 2.89 2.42 -1.14
N GLY A 76 1.67 2.11 -1.58
CA GLY A 76 0.43 2.61 -0.98
C GLY A 76 0.20 2.17 0.48
N ARG A 77 -0.82 2.76 1.12
CA ARG A 77 -1.22 2.42 2.50
C ARG A 77 -1.73 0.98 2.57
N CYS A 78 -1.39 0.24 3.63
CA CYS A 78 -2.01 -1.05 3.93
C CYS A 78 -2.05 -1.23 5.43
N PHE A 79 -3.22 -1.08 6.02
CA PHE A 79 -3.32 -0.99 7.47
C PHE A 79 -4.70 -1.42 7.96
N ASN A 80 -4.72 -2.26 9.00
CA ASN A 80 -5.93 -2.64 9.70
C ASN A 80 -6.08 -1.77 10.97
N ASN A 81 -7.08 -0.89 10.96
CA ASN A 81 -7.36 -0.01 12.10
C ASN A 81 -8.17 -0.72 13.17
N ARG A 82 -8.94 -1.72 12.74
CA ARG A 82 -9.90 -2.47 13.56
C ARG A 82 -9.46 -3.94 13.62
N PRO A 83 -8.25 -4.26 14.16
CA PRO A 83 -7.66 -5.60 14.12
C PRO A 83 -8.39 -6.65 14.97
N LEU A 84 -9.42 -6.23 15.71
CA LEU A 84 -10.26 -7.09 16.54
C LEU A 84 -11.64 -7.35 15.91
N GLU A 85 -11.99 -6.63 14.84
CA GLU A 85 -13.23 -6.88 14.12
C GLU A 85 -13.03 -8.04 13.16
N ILE A 86 -13.89 -9.05 13.30
CA ILE A 86 -13.87 -10.26 12.49
C ILE A 86 -15.05 -10.25 11.54
N THR A 87 -16.24 -9.94 12.05
CA THR A 87 -17.48 -9.92 11.29
C THR A 87 -18.28 -8.70 11.71
N ASP A 88 -18.90 -8.03 10.76
CA ASP A 88 -19.88 -6.98 11.00
C ASP A 88 -21.06 -7.17 10.03
N SER A 89 -22.26 -6.82 10.47
CA SER A 89 -23.48 -6.99 9.71
C SER A 89 -24.50 -5.92 10.09
N CYS A 90 -25.24 -5.44 9.10
CA CYS A 90 -26.40 -4.59 9.30
C CYS A 90 -27.67 -5.43 9.17
N GLU A 91 -28.82 -4.79 9.36
CA GLU A 91 -30.10 -5.44 9.10
C GLU A 91 -30.13 -5.95 7.65
N PRO A 92 -30.65 -7.17 7.41
CA PRO A 92 -30.75 -7.72 6.07
C PRO A 92 -31.45 -6.76 5.12
N ASN A 93 -30.98 -6.65 3.88
CA ASN A 93 -31.54 -5.83 2.81
C ASN A 93 -31.40 -4.31 2.99
N THR A 94 -30.51 -3.84 3.87
CA THR A 94 -30.28 -2.40 4.10
C THR A 94 -29.00 -1.87 3.45
N PHE A 95 -28.07 -2.78 3.09
CA PHE A 95 -26.84 -2.56 2.34
C PHE A 95 -25.96 -1.42 2.88
N ARG A 96 -25.70 -1.43 4.20
CA ARG A 96 -24.98 -0.35 4.88
C ARG A 96 -23.46 -0.41 4.75
N PHE A 97 -22.90 -1.51 4.27
CA PHE A 97 -21.47 -1.60 3.97
C PHE A 97 -21.20 -1.23 2.52
N ILE A 98 -20.25 -0.32 2.33
CA ILE A 98 -19.81 0.10 1.01
C ILE A 98 -18.31 -0.14 0.85
N ASP A 99 -17.94 -0.68 -0.32
CA ASP A 99 -16.56 -0.86 -0.75
C ASP A 99 -16.16 0.35 -1.60
N VAL A 100 -15.45 1.30 -1.00
CA VAL A 100 -15.04 2.54 -1.66
C VAL A 100 -13.61 2.46 -2.15
N ASP A 101 -13.37 2.95 -3.36
CA ASP A 101 -12.04 3.13 -3.94
C ASP A 101 -11.91 4.57 -4.48
N PHE A 102 -10.68 5.10 -4.51
CA PHE A 102 -10.37 6.28 -5.29
C PHE A 102 -10.26 5.95 -6.78
N SER A 103 -10.99 6.69 -7.60
CA SER A 103 -10.90 6.58 -9.06
C SER A 103 -9.51 6.96 -9.54
N GLY A 104 -8.76 5.96 -10.03
CA GLY A 104 -7.47 6.18 -10.66
C GLY A 104 -6.33 6.52 -9.70
N ALA A 105 -6.28 5.86 -8.53
CA ALA A 105 -5.26 5.93 -7.48
C ALA A 105 -3.88 6.51 -7.87
N TYR A 106 -3.16 5.84 -8.78
CA TYR A 106 -1.82 6.28 -9.24
C TYR A 106 -1.85 7.10 -10.53
N SER A 107 -2.91 6.99 -11.31
CA SER A 107 -3.05 7.74 -12.56
C SER A 107 -3.42 9.21 -12.32
N VAL A 108 -4.12 9.52 -11.23
CA VAL A 108 -4.49 10.90 -10.86
C VAL A 108 -3.25 11.70 -10.46
N PRO A 109 -2.39 11.26 -9.51
CA PRO A 109 -1.16 11.97 -9.19
C PRO A 109 -0.23 12.17 -10.39
N GLN A 110 -0.13 11.17 -11.27
CA GLN A 110 0.66 11.29 -12.51
C GLN A 110 0.19 12.44 -13.42
N THR A 111 -1.10 12.80 -13.36
CA THR A 111 -1.63 13.94 -14.12
C THR A 111 -1.37 15.29 -13.47
N LYS A 112 -1.00 15.31 -12.18
CA LYS A 112 -0.83 16.54 -11.39
C LYS A 112 0.63 16.91 -11.16
N ILE A 113 1.54 15.94 -11.23
CA ILE A 113 2.96 16.14 -10.97
C ILE A 113 3.70 16.20 -12.31
N PRO A 114 4.43 17.30 -12.62
CA PRO A 114 5.25 17.36 -13.82
C PRO A 114 6.39 16.36 -13.73
N TYR A 115 6.84 15.84 -14.88
CA TYR A 115 8.00 14.96 -14.93
C TYR A 115 9.29 15.81 -14.95
N PRO A 116 10.13 15.80 -13.90
CA PRO A 116 11.27 16.69 -13.85
C PRO A 116 12.47 16.12 -14.62
N ILE A 117 13.10 16.98 -15.43
CA ILE A 117 14.33 16.69 -16.16
C ILE A 117 15.39 17.72 -15.77
N GLY A 118 16.48 17.25 -15.16
CA GLY A 118 17.55 18.08 -14.63
C GLY A 118 18.12 17.46 -13.36
N ASN A 119 19.18 18.08 -12.83
CA ASN A 119 19.81 17.61 -11.60
C ASN A 119 19.08 18.19 -10.38
N PRO A 120 18.57 17.35 -9.47
CA PRO A 120 18.10 17.81 -8.19
C PRO A 120 19.28 18.13 -7.24
N ILE A 121 18.99 18.93 -6.21
CA ILE A 121 19.85 19.07 -5.03
C ILE A 121 19.63 17.85 -4.14
N ILE A 122 20.72 17.25 -3.63
CA ILE A 122 20.66 16.16 -2.66
C ILE A 122 21.30 16.65 -1.35
N LEU A 123 20.51 16.66 -0.27
CA LEU A 123 20.98 16.81 1.09
C LEU A 123 21.34 15.43 1.63
N ASP A 124 22.61 15.17 1.88
CA ASP A 124 23.09 13.91 2.43
C ASP A 124 24.27 14.09 3.40
N TYR A 125 24.58 13.00 4.08
CA TYR A 125 25.61 12.94 5.12
C TYR A 125 26.45 11.68 4.96
N PRO A 126 27.75 11.70 5.29
CA PRO A 126 28.59 10.50 5.25
C PRO A 126 28.03 9.38 6.13
N LEU A 127 27.95 8.15 5.62
CA LEU A 127 27.44 7.02 6.41
C LEU A 127 28.34 6.68 7.61
N SER A 128 29.61 7.09 7.59
CA SER A 128 30.52 6.95 8.73
C SER A 128 30.06 7.74 9.95
N GLU A 129 29.37 8.87 9.73
CA GLU A 129 28.89 9.76 10.81
C GLU A 129 27.61 9.24 11.47
N LEU A 130 26.88 8.32 10.83
CA LEU A 130 25.76 7.59 11.46
C LEU A 130 26.20 6.74 12.67
N LYS A 131 27.50 6.42 12.79
CA LYS A 131 28.04 5.70 13.95
C LYS A 131 28.38 6.61 15.12
N SER A 132 28.38 7.93 14.91
CA SER A 132 28.50 8.87 16.02
C SER A 132 27.20 8.84 16.83
N SER A 133 27.30 8.95 18.15
CA SER A 133 26.13 8.95 19.04
C SER A 133 25.21 10.16 18.86
N GLN A 134 25.58 11.13 18.01
CA GLN A 134 24.79 12.32 17.68
C GLN A 134 25.12 12.83 16.26
N PRO A 135 24.54 12.25 15.18
CA PRO A 135 24.60 12.87 13.86
C PRO A 135 23.90 14.24 13.92
N ASN A 136 24.56 15.28 13.42
CA ASN A 136 24.04 16.66 13.43
C ASN A 136 23.04 16.88 12.28
N TYR A 137 21.98 16.06 12.24
CA TYR A 137 20.89 16.20 11.27
C TYR A 137 20.01 17.38 11.62
N MET A 138 19.55 18.09 10.60
CA MET A 138 18.56 19.15 10.77
C MET A 138 17.26 18.54 11.28
N THR A 139 16.66 19.19 12.26
CA THR A 139 15.25 18.97 12.58
C THR A 139 14.37 19.41 11.42
N LEU A 140 13.14 18.88 11.33
CA LEU A 140 12.16 19.32 10.35
C LEU A 140 11.94 20.84 10.42
N ARG A 141 11.92 21.41 11.63
CA ARG A 141 11.82 22.88 11.80
C ARG A 141 12.96 23.63 11.14
N GLU A 142 14.20 23.19 11.34
CA GLU A 142 15.39 23.82 10.75
C GLU A 142 15.41 23.67 9.24
N PHE A 143 15.07 22.48 8.73
CA PHE A 143 14.94 22.22 7.30
C PHE A 143 13.92 23.15 6.64
N LEU A 144 12.72 23.29 7.23
CA LEU A 144 11.69 24.17 6.70
C LEU A 144 12.07 25.65 6.83
N LYS A 145 12.86 26.04 7.84
CA LYS A 145 13.37 27.41 7.93
C LYS A 145 14.32 27.74 6.76
N GLN A 146 15.05 26.76 6.26
CA GLN A 146 16.04 26.96 5.20
C GLN A 146 15.46 26.75 3.79
N PHE A 147 14.63 25.72 3.60
CA PHE A 147 14.24 25.27 2.25
C PHE A 147 12.80 25.57 1.87
N ARG A 148 11.91 25.97 2.81
CA ARG A 148 10.44 26.03 2.55
C ARG A 148 10.08 26.78 1.27
N ASP A 149 10.68 27.93 1.03
CA ASP A 149 10.35 28.78 -0.13
C ASP A 149 10.80 28.17 -1.47
N GLU A 150 11.70 27.18 -1.41
CA GLU A 150 12.23 26.44 -2.55
C GLU A 150 11.50 25.10 -2.81
N LEU A 151 10.68 24.62 -1.86
CA LEU A 151 10.01 23.32 -1.98
C LEU A 151 8.81 23.41 -2.92
N VAL A 152 8.95 22.89 -4.13
CA VAL A 152 7.85 22.80 -5.11
C VAL A 152 7.00 21.53 -4.84
N PRO A 153 5.67 21.63 -4.67
CA PRO A 153 4.79 20.48 -4.47
C PRO A 153 5.02 19.36 -5.52
N GLY A 154 5.10 18.11 -5.07
CA GLY A 154 5.34 16.95 -5.95
C GLY A 154 6.79 16.75 -6.41
N LEU A 155 7.69 17.69 -6.11
CA LEU A 155 9.05 17.75 -6.68
C LEU A 155 10.17 17.76 -5.64
N TRP A 156 9.86 17.29 -4.43
CA TRP A 156 10.86 16.99 -3.42
C TRP A 156 10.43 15.80 -2.58
N VAL A 157 11.41 15.16 -1.95
CA VAL A 157 11.16 14.11 -0.97
C VAL A 157 12.29 14.04 0.05
N ALA A 158 11.95 13.78 1.31
CA ALA A 158 12.90 13.57 2.39
C ALA A 158 12.67 12.22 3.08
N ARG A 159 13.74 11.62 3.59
CA ARG A 159 13.68 10.50 4.53
C ARG A 159 13.88 11.03 5.94
N VAL A 160 12.94 10.73 6.82
CA VAL A 160 12.90 11.25 8.19
C VAL A 160 12.89 10.14 9.23
N SER A 161 13.58 10.39 10.33
CA SER A 161 13.61 9.52 11.50
C SER A 161 13.48 10.35 12.77
N LEU A 162 12.96 9.75 13.84
CA LEU A 162 13.06 10.38 15.16
C LEU A 162 14.52 10.38 15.65
N LYS A 163 14.84 11.37 16.49
CA LYS A 163 16.07 11.37 17.30
C LYS A 163 16.27 10.01 17.98
N GLU A 164 17.51 9.53 18.04
CA GLU A 164 17.83 8.25 18.65
C GLU A 164 17.30 8.18 20.10
N GLY A 165 16.65 7.06 20.44
CA GLY A 165 16.06 6.84 21.75
C GLY A 165 14.73 7.57 22.00
N TYR A 166 14.38 8.58 21.21
CA TYR A 166 13.12 9.31 21.37
C TYR A 166 11.92 8.43 21.01
N LYS A 167 10.85 8.57 21.78
CA LYS A 167 9.54 7.93 21.53
C LYS A 167 8.49 9.02 21.52
N LEU A 168 7.61 8.99 20.52
CA LEU A 168 6.52 9.96 20.44
C LEU A 168 5.61 9.81 21.66
N LYS A 169 5.27 10.94 22.27
CA LYS A 169 4.22 11.05 23.28
C LYS A 169 2.86 11.10 22.59
N HIS A 170 2.78 11.82 21.46
CA HIS A 170 1.57 11.94 20.66
C HIS A 170 1.61 10.91 19.53
N ARG A 171 0.75 9.90 19.62
CA ARG A 171 0.76 8.75 18.70
C ARG A 171 0.43 9.16 17.27
N GLN A 172 0.87 8.37 16.30
CA GLN A 172 0.61 8.60 14.88
C GLN A 172 0.39 7.26 14.14
N ASP A 173 -0.30 7.26 13.02
CA ASP A 173 -0.40 6.08 12.14
C ASP A 173 -0.37 6.43 10.65
N ILE A 174 0.15 7.60 10.29
CA ILE A 174 0.28 8.06 8.89
C ILE A 174 1.68 7.79 8.32
N PHE A 175 2.73 7.96 9.10
CA PHE A 175 4.11 7.67 8.72
C PHE A 175 4.36 6.17 8.77
N MET A 176 4.68 5.62 7.60
CA MET A 176 5.16 4.26 7.43
C MET A 176 6.68 4.26 7.58
N SER A 177 7.17 3.59 8.62
CA SER A 177 8.61 3.43 8.83
C SER A 177 9.15 2.37 7.88
N TRP A 178 10.38 2.58 7.41
CA TRP A 178 11.14 1.60 6.63
C TRP A 178 12.39 1.17 7.39
N PHE A 179 12.64 -0.14 7.42
CA PHE A 179 13.78 -0.75 8.07
C PHE A 179 14.60 -1.49 7.02
N PRO A 180 15.67 -0.87 6.48
CA PRO A 180 16.43 -1.42 5.36
C PRO A 180 17.11 -2.75 5.71
N GLY A 181 17.11 -3.68 4.76
CA GLY A 181 17.90 -4.91 4.78
C GLY A 181 19.25 -4.71 4.06
N ASN A 182 19.74 -5.72 3.34
CA ASN A 182 20.95 -5.61 2.52
C ASN A 182 20.77 -4.76 1.25
N ILE A 183 20.93 -3.44 1.38
CA ILE A 183 20.79 -2.43 0.31
C ILE A 183 21.43 -2.81 -1.05
N LYS A 184 22.55 -3.55 -1.08
CA LYS A 184 23.20 -3.94 -2.34
C LYS A 184 22.37 -4.86 -3.22
N LYS A 185 21.36 -5.53 -2.67
CA LYS A 185 20.50 -6.51 -3.38
C LYS A 185 19.08 -5.99 -3.61
N TYR A 186 18.88 -4.68 -3.47
CA TYR A 186 17.58 -4.01 -3.53
C TYR A 186 16.85 -4.19 -4.88
N LYS A 187 15.51 -4.26 -4.85
CA LYS A 187 14.54 -4.36 -5.96
C LYS A 187 13.40 -3.35 -5.73
N SER A 188 12.70 -2.89 -6.75
CA SER A 188 11.60 -1.90 -6.62
C SER A 188 10.29 -2.52 -6.06
N ASP A 189 9.31 -1.72 -5.64
CA ASP A 189 8.03 -2.24 -5.12
C ASP A 189 7.16 -2.90 -6.19
N THR A 190 7.30 -2.49 -7.45
CA THR A 190 6.71 -3.20 -8.60
C THR A 190 7.35 -4.57 -8.82
N ASP A 191 8.63 -4.75 -8.48
CA ASP A 191 9.25 -6.07 -8.47
C ASP A 191 8.76 -6.98 -7.32
N ASN A 192 8.07 -6.41 -6.31
CA ASN A 192 7.63 -7.10 -5.10
C ASN A 192 6.14 -7.51 -5.12
N GLN A 193 5.35 -7.03 -6.09
CA GLN A 193 4.00 -7.54 -6.31
C GLN A 193 4.00 -9.05 -6.58
N SER A 194 5.17 -9.62 -6.86
CA SER A 194 5.34 -10.99 -7.29
C SER A 194 5.66 -12.06 -6.20
N ASP A 195 5.70 -11.73 -4.92
CA ASP A 195 6.11 -12.70 -3.88
C ASP A 195 5.36 -12.39 -2.58
N SER A 196 4.07 -12.75 -2.53
CA SER A 196 3.15 -12.30 -1.48
C SER A 196 3.44 -12.85 -0.09
N ASP A 197 4.38 -13.78 0.11
CA ASP A 197 4.51 -14.43 1.42
C ASP A 197 5.82 -15.19 1.76
N ASN A 198 6.80 -15.26 0.86
CA ASN A 198 8.14 -15.78 1.19
C ASN A 198 9.19 -14.72 0.92
N TYR A 199 9.03 -13.65 1.67
CA TYR A 199 10.08 -12.76 2.14
C TYR A 199 11.45 -13.47 2.32
N ASN A 200 12.32 -13.38 1.32
CA ASN A 200 13.71 -13.06 1.63
C ASN A 200 13.78 -11.57 2.00
N ILE A 201 13.06 -11.19 3.07
CA ILE A 201 13.04 -9.84 3.68
C ILE A 201 14.46 -9.39 4.03
N ASP A 202 15.35 -10.34 4.29
CA ASP A 202 16.70 -10.06 4.77
C ASP A 202 17.51 -9.18 3.80
N ASP A 203 17.23 -9.27 2.50
CA ASP A 203 17.94 -8.49 1.50
C ASP A 203 17.32 -7.09 1.24
N MET A 204 16.05 -6.85 1.57
CA MET A 204 15.31 -5.62 1.19
C MET A 204 14.90 -4.75 2.37
N GLY A 205 14.75 -5.35 3.54
CA GLY A 205 14.10 -4.71 4.67
C GLY A 205 12.60 -4.87 4.66
N TYR A 206 11.92 -4.18 5.57
CA TYR A 206 10.46 -4.20 5.68
C TYR A 206 9.91 -2.83 6.08
N SER A 207 8.64 -2.58 5.75
CA SER A 207 7.92 -1.38 6.15
C SER A 207 6.87 -1.71 7.20
N LYS A 208 6.68 -0.81 8.18
CA LYS A 208 5.68 -0.96 9.24
C LYS A 208 5.23 0.40 9.75
N ILE A 209 3.93 0.55 9.95
CA ILE A 209 3.36 1.68 10.68
C ILE A 209 3.49 1.40 12.18
N LEU A 210 4.14 2.31 12.89
CA LEU A 210 4.39 2.23 14.33
C LEU A 210 3.80 3.44 15.03
N THR A 211 3.13 3.22 16.16
CA THR A 211 2.39 4.32 16.78
C THR A 211 3.25 5.32 17.54
N ASN A 212 4.47 4.94 17.94
CA ASN A 212 5.34 5.76 18.79
C ASN A 212 6.77 5.91 18.24
N GLU A 213 7.04 5.41 17.04
CA GLU A 213 8.35 5.47 16.37
C GLU A 213 8.18 5.84 14.90
N ILE A 214 9.14 6.58 14.37
CA ILE A 214 9.26 6.88 12.93
C ILE A 214 10.73 6.63 12.56
N ASN A 215 10.97 5.78 11.56
CA ASN A 215 12.30 5.46 11.07
C ASN A 215 12.33 5.43 9.54
N LEU A 216 13.18 6.24 8.94
CA LEU A 216 13.37 6.39 7.49
C LEU A 216 12.03 6.48 6.73
N ALA A 217 11.02 7.13 7.32
CA ALA A 217 9.75 7.35 6.65
C ALA A 217 9.90 8.43 5.58
N ILE A 218 9.07 8.38 4.55
CA ILE A 218 8.97 9.47 3.58
C ILE A 218 8.30 10.69 4.22
N LEU A 219 8.81 11.87 3.89
CA LEU A 219 8.17 13.16 4.07
C LEU A 219 8.18 13.89 2.72
N ASN A 220 7.05 14.44 2.34
CA ASN A 220 6.85 15.21 1.12
C ASN A 220 5.83 16.33 1.38
N HIS A 221 5.33 16.97 0.31
CA HIS A 221 4.33 18.04 0.42
C HIS A 221 3.05 17.60 1.13
N ASP A 222 2.41 16.49 0.72
CA ASP A 222 1.13 16.04 1.28
C ASP A 222 1.25 15.68 2.77
N LEU A 223 2.34 15.02 3.16
CA LEU A 223 2.62 14.69 4.56
C LEU A 223 2.97 15.93 5.39
N LEU A 224 3.59 16.95 4.78
CA LEU A 224 3.82 18.23 5.44
C LEU A 224 2.50 18.96 5.70
N GLU A 225 1.59 19.02 4.72
CA GLU A 225 0.24 19.56 4.92
C GLU A 225 -0.48 18.84 6.06
N TRP A 226 -0.38 17.50 6.14
CA TRP A 226 -0.94 16.76 7.26
C TRP A 226 -0.33 17.18 8.61
N ILE A 227 1.00 17.35 8.70
CA ILE A 227 1.63 17.82 9.94
C ILE A 227 1.13 19.23 10.30
N GLU A 228 0.96 20.10 9.32
CA GLU A 228 0.61 21.50 9.56
C GLU A 228 -0.84 21.70 9.91
N ASN A 229 -1.71 20.91 9.28
CA ASN A 229 -3.14 21.10 9.29
C ASN A 229 -3.86 20.06 10.13
N VAL A 230 -3.44 18.79 10.16
CA VAL A 230 -4.20 17.69 10.81
C VAL A 230 -3.60 17.29 12.16
N ALA A 231 -2.28 17.38 12.33
CA ALA A 231 -1.67 17.06 13.61
C ALA A 231 -2.15 18.02 14.72
N SER A 232 -2.34 17.50 15.93
CA SER A 232 -2.67 18.34 17.09
C SER A 232 -1.55 19.38 17.33
N ARG A 233 -1.81 20.50 18.00
CA ARG A 233 -0.78 21.52 18.26
C ARG A 233 0.47 20.92 18.93
N ASN A 234 0.26 20.00 19.86
CA ASN A 234 1.35 19.34 20.58
C ASN A 234 2.05 18.29 19.71
N GLN A 235 1.29 17.50 18.95
CA GLN A 235 1.84 16.53 18.00
C GLN A 235 2.67 17.24 16.90
N ARG A 236 2.15 18.31 16.31
CA ARG A 236 2.87 19.14 15.33
C ARG A 236 4.18 19.66 15.89
N LYS A 237 4.16 20.22 17.11
CA LYS A 237 5.39 20.70 17.76
C LYS A 237 6.38 19.56 17.99
N GLU A 238 5.91 18.43 18.50
CA GLU A 238 6.74 17.24 18.74
C GLU A 238 7.39 16.74 17.44
N LEU A 239 6.63 16.64 16.34
CA LEU A 239 7.15 16.22 15.04
C LEU A 239 8.16 17.22 14.46
N MET A 240 7.84 18.52 14.49
CA MET A 240 8.74 19.58 13.99
C MET A 240 10.10 19.61 14.70
N ASP A 241 10.11 19.33 16.01
CA ASP A 241 11.31 19.44 16.85
C ASP A 241 12.11 18.14 16.96
N ASN A 242 11.52 16.98 16.62
CA ASN A 242 12.14 15.66 16.83
C ASN A 242 12.27 14.80 15.56
N LEU A 243 11.58 15.11 14.46
CA LEU A 243 11.90 14.52 13.17
C LEU A 243 13.20 15.12 12.65
N LEU A 244 14.15 14.25 12.33
CA LEU A 244 15.43 14.58 11.73
C LEU A 244 15.36 14.27 10.23
N ILE A 245 15.86 15.19 9.41
CA ILE A 245 16.05 14.97 7.97
C ILE A 245 17.31 14.13 7.78
N VAL A 246 17.16 12.83 7.55
CA VAL A 246 18.28 11.91 7.31
C VAL A 246 18.90 12.15 5.93
N THR A 247 18.05 12.47 4.95
CA THR A 247 18.45 12.89 3.60
C THR A 247 17.24 13.48 2.88
N ALA A 248 17.47 14.36 1.91
CA ALA A 248 16.42 14.89 1.05
C ALA A 248 16.92 15.05 -0.40
N ILE A 249 16.00 15.03 -1.34
CA ILE A 249 16.23 15.33 -2.76
C ILE A 249 15.16 16.32 -3.21
N ILE A 250 15.59 17.40 -3.83
CA ILE A 250 14.77 18.59 -4.06
C ILE A 250 15.05 19.11 -5.47
N TYR A 251 14.00 19.35 -6.24
CA TYR A 251 14.04 20.22 -7.41
C TYR A 251 13.61 21.62 -6.97
N PRO A 252 14.54 22.53 -6.68
CA PRO A 252 14.22 23.79 -6.04
C PRO A 252 13.62 24.77 -7.02
N LYS A 253 12.70 25.61 -6.53
CA LYS A 253 11.99 26.61 -7.33
C LYS A 253 12.93 27.56 -8.06
N ILE A 254 13.99 28.03 -7.40
CA ILE A 254 14.93 29.01 -7.98
C ILE A 254 15.69 28.50 -9.22
N PHE A 255 15.79 27.19 -9.42
CA PHE A 255 16.47 26.59 -10.57
C PHE A 255 15.52 26.01 -11.62
N GLN A 256 14.22 26.25 -11.48
CA GLN A 256 13.26 25.88 -12.53
C GLN A 256 13.49 26.73 -13.78
N VAL A 257 13.52 26.09 -14.93
CA VAL A 257 13.52 26.73 -16.26
C VAL A 257 12.24 26.37 -17.01
N ASP A 258 11.85 27.20 -17.98
CA ASP A 258 10.57 27.05 -18.67
C ASP A 258 10.68 26.34 -20.02
N THR A 259 11.88 26.28 -20.61
CA THR A 259 12.09 25.72 -21.96
C THR A 259 13.25 24.73 -22.02
N VAL A 260 13.20 23.84 -23.02
CA VAL A 260 14.28 22.87 -23.29
C VAL A 260 15.54 23.57 -23.77
N GLU A 261 15.40 24.66 -24.53
CA GLU A 261 16.49 25.49 -25.03
C GLU A 261 17.25 26.15 -23.88
N GLU A 262 16.53 26.76 -22.94
CA GLU A 262 17.11 27.35 -21.73
C GLU A 262 17.84 26.29 -20.90
N LEU A 263 17.23 25.11 -20.70
CA LEU A 263 17.89 24.00 -19.99
C LEU A 263 19.21 23.62 -20.67
N LYS A 264 19.23 23.48 -22.00
CA LYS A 264 20.45 23.15 -22.75
C LYS A 264 21.52 24.23 -22.62
N GLU A 265 21.13 25.51 -22.65
CA GLU A 265 22.05 26.64 -22.50
C GLU A 265 22.70 26.64 -21.11
N LYS A 266 21.90 26.53 -20.04
CA LYS A 266 22.42 26.47 -18.66
C LYS A 266 23.42 25.34 -18.42
N TYR A 267 23.22 24.19 -19.07
CA TYR A 267 24.13 23.05 -18.96
C TYR A 267 25.36 23.15 -19.86
N LYS A 268 25.28 23.90 -20.97
CA LYS A 268 26.41 24.16 -21.86
C LYS A 268 27.39 25.17 -21.25
N ASP A 269 26.87 26.19 -20.56
CA ASP A 269 27.65 27.27 -19.95
C ASP A 269 28.31 26.86 -18.63
N TYR A 270 28.02 25.66 -18.14
CA TYR A 270 28.58 25.16 -16.90
C TYR A 270 30.00 24.59 -17.12
N GLU A 271 31.01 25.31 -16.63
CA GLU A 271 32.42 24.90 -16.73
C GLU A 271 32.92 24.05 -15.54
N GLY A 272 32.14 23.97 -14.46
CA GLY A 272 32.45 23.18 -13.26
C GLY A 272 33.69 23.63 -12.48
N ASN A 273 33.47 24.42 -11.42
CA ASN A 273 34.53 24.89 -10.53
C ASN A 273 34.47 24.19 -9.18
N ASN A 274 34.92 22.93 -9.14
CA ASN A 274 35.01 22.19 -7.88
C ASN A 274 36.29 22.58 -7.13
N SER A 275 36.15 23.12 -5.93
CA SER A 275 37.27 23.56 -5.09
C SER A 275 37.38 22.69 -3.84
N CYS A 276 38.57 22.64 -3.23
CA CYS A 276 38.80 21.97 -1.96
C CYS A 276 39.70 22.84 -1.08
N GLU A 277 39.15 23.33 0.03
CA GLU A 277 39.88 24.08 1.05
C GLU A 277 40.16 23.19 2.28
N ILE A 278 41.36 23.29 2.84
CA ILE A 278 41.74 22.60 4.09
C ILE A 278 42.05 23.65 5.14
N ILE A 279 41.22 23.71 6.19
CA ILE A 279 41.34 24.62 7.32
C ILE A 279 41.85 23.87 8.54
N PHE A 280 42.95 24.34 9.12
CA PHE A 280 43.51 23.83 10.37
C PHE A 280 43.03 24.71 11.54
N ASP A 281 42.33 24.13 12.51
CA ASP A 281 41.87 24.85 13.71
C ASP A 281 42.10 24.00 14.97
N LYS A 282 43.03 24.44 15.83
CA LYS A 282 43.30 23.91 17.18
C LYS A 282 43.23 22.37 17.29
N GLY A 283 44.01 21.68 16.45
CA GLY A 283 44.10 20.21 16.45
C GLY A 283 42.98 19.49 15.67
N LYS A 284 42.11 20.23 14.99
CA LYS A 284 41.11 19.71 14.04
C LYS A 284 41.47 20.16 12.62
N VAL A 285 41.21 19.29 11.66
CA VAL A 285 41.32 19.60 10.22
C VAL A 285 39.92 19.59 9.64
N ARG A 286 39.49 20.70 9.04
CA ARG A 286 38.25 20.79 8.28
C ARG A 286 38.59 20.78 6.79
N LYS A 287 38.06 19.81 6.06
CA LYS A 287 38.12 19.78 4.59
C LYS A 287 36.77 20.27 4.06
N ILE A 288 36.77 21.39 3.34
CA ILE A 288 35.60 21.95 2.69
C ILE A 288 35.73 21.64 1.20
N ASN A 289 34.87 20.78 0.68
CA ASN A 289 34.76 20.59 -0.77
C ASN A 289 33.62 21.49 -1.25
N GLU A 290 33.90 22.42 -2.14
CA GLU A 290 32.86 23.16 -2.86
C GLU A 290 32.62 22.42 -4.17
N LEU A 291 31.44 21.82 -4.28
CA LEU A 291 30.97 21.20 -5.52
C LEU A 291 29.94 22.15 -6.12
N VAL A 292 30.33 22.84 -7.19
CA VAL A 292 29.40 23.63 -7.98
C VAL A 292 28.83 22.68 -9.02
N GLU A 293 27.52 22.51 -9.12
CA GLU A 293 26.88 21.69 -10.16
C GLU A 293 25.69 22.45 -10.77
N PRO A 294 25.29 22.17 -12.02
CA PRO A 294 24.12 22.78 -12.61
C PRO A 294 22.87 22.08 -12.06
N TYR A 295 22.09 22.78 -11.23
CA TYR A 295 20.85 22.28 -10.61
C TYR A 295 19.57 22.69 -11.37
N TYR A 296 19.72 23.24 -12.57
CA TYR A 296 18.61 23.66 -13.41
C TYR A 296 17.76 22.46 -13.83
N TRP A 297 16.45 22.64 -13.83
CA TRP A 297 15.51 21.58 -14.19
C TRP A 297 14.27 22.12 -14.90
N LEU A 298 13.72 21.29 -15.78
CA LEU A 298 12.49 21.54 -16.53
C LEU A 298 11.42 20.55 -16.12
N GLY A 299 10.20 21.02 -15.85
CA GLY A 299 9.04 20.17 -15.62
C GLY A 299 8.31 19.89 -16.93
N LEU A 300 8.37 18.66 -17.45
CA LEU A 300 7.57 18.29 -18.62
C LEU A 300 6.11 18.03 -18.22
N PRO A 301 5.12 18.46 -19.05
CA PRO A 301 3.70 18.22 -18.82
C PRO A 301 3.28 16.78 -19.18
N TYR A 302 4.04 15.79 -18.68
CA TYR A 302 3.80 14.35 -18.89
C TYR A 302 2.37 13.92 -18.53
N GLY A 303 1.82 14.50 -17.47
CA GLY A 303 0.45 14.22 -17.04
C GLY A 303 -0.59 14.52 -18.12
N ASP A 304 -0.46 15.67 -18.77
CA ASP A 304 -1.41 16.13 -19.78
C ASP A 304 -1.13 15.49 -21.14
N ASP A 305 0.12 15.58 -21.60
CA ASP A 305 0.49 15.15 -22.94
C ASP A 305 0.49 13.63 -23.13
N PHE A 306 0.68 12.86 -22.05
CA PHE A 306 0.77 11.41 -22.11
C PHE A 306 -0.38 10.72 -21.37
N ILE A 307 -0.51 10.92 -20.05
CA ILE A 307 -1.48 10.16 -19.25
C ILE A 307 -2.93 10.54 -19.57
N ASN A 308 -3.26 11.83 -19.61
CA ASN A 308 -4.60 12.29 -19.96
C ASN A 308 -4.95 11.92 -21.39
N LYS A 309 -4.01 12.08 -22.33
CA LYS A 309 -4.21 11.64 -23.71
C LYS A 309 -4.53 10.13 -23.82
N MET A 310 -3.79 9.28 -23.11
CA MET A 310 -4.05 7.83 -23.07
C MET A 310 -5.42 7.51 -22.44
N LYS A 311 -5.85 8.26 -21.42
CA LYS A 311 -7.18 8.11 -20.80
C LYS A 311 -8.30 8.50 -21.76
N GLU A 312 -8.13 9.60 -22.50
CA GLU A 312 -9.07 10.04 -23.54
C GLU A 312 -9.17 9.03 -24.68
N LEU A 313 -8.04 8.49 -25.14
CA LEU A 313 -8.04 7.46 -26.18
C LEU A 313 -8.71 6.18 -25.68
N ARG A 314 -8.46 5.79 -24.43
CA ARG A 314 -9.11 4.64 -23.80
C ARG A 314 -10.63 4.79 -23.75
N SER A 315 -11.16 5.98 -23.46
CA SER A 315 -12.61 6.19 -23.33
C SER A 315 -13.38 6.08 -24.65
N GLN A 316 -12.68 6.08 -25.79
CA GLN A 316 -13.26 5.85 -27.13
C GLN A 316 -13.59 4.38 -27.39
N TYR A 317 -13.09 3.46 -26.57
CA TYR A 317 -13.30 2.03 -26.72
C TYR A 317 -14.14 1.47 -25.58
N ASP A 318 -15.08 0.60 -25.90
CA ASP A 318 -15.89 -0.10 -24.90
C ASP A 318 -15.01 -0.92 -23.95
N LYS A 319 -15.44 -1.02 -22.68
CA LYS A 319 -14.76 -1.84 -21.67
C LYS A 319 -14.71 -3.30 -22.12
N GLY A 320 -13.58 -3.97 -21.90
CA GLY A 320 -13.34 -5.36 -22.31
C GLY A 320 -12.82 -5.54 -23.74
N THR A 321 -12.78 -4.48 -24.55
CA THR A 321 -12.08 -4.54 -25.84
C THR A 321 -10.56 -4.58 -25.64
N SER A 322 -9.85 -5.26 -26.56
CA SER A 322 -8.39 -5.41 -26.45
C SER A 322 -7.64 -4.08 -26.37
N LEU A 323 -8.10 -3.05 -27.10
CA LEU A 323 -7.50 -1.71 -27.06
C LEU A 323 -7.80 -0.98 -25.75
N ASN A 324 -9.01 -1.06 -25.20
CA ASN A 324 -9.30 -0.47 -23.89
C ASN A 324 -8.39 -1.06 -22.80
N SER A 325 -8.23 -2.38 -22.80
CA SER A 325 -7.38 -3.09 -21.84
C SER A 325 -5.89 -2.79 -22.08
N LEU A 326 -5.45 -2.66 -23.32
CA LEU A 326 -4.07 -2.26 -23.65
C LEU A 326 -3.75 -0.84 -23.17
N TYR A 327 -4.63 0.14 -23.40
CA TYR A 327 -4.46 1.51 -22.88
C TYR A 327 -4.42 1.52 -21.34
N LYS A 328 -5.34 0.80 -20.68
CA LYS A 328 -5.34 0.63 -19.21
C LYS A 328 -4.01 0.07 -18.72
N LEU A 329 -3.51 -0.96 -19.38
CA LEU A 329 -2.24 -1.62 -19.03
C LEU A 329 -1.08 -0.65 -19.16
N ASN A 330 -0.96 0.08 -20.27
CA ASN A 330 0.09 1.10 -20.47
C ASN A 330 0.07 2.17 -19.37
N ILE A 331 -1.11 2.70 -19.01
CA ILE A 331 -1.27 3.71 -17.95
C ILE A 331 -0.78 3.18 -16.60
N ASN A 332 -1.12 1.92 -16.27
CA ASN A 332 -0.72 1.30 -15.01
C ASN A 332 0.77 0.93 -14.99
N THR A 333 1.30 0.41 -16.09
CA THR A 333 2.71 0.06 -16.25
C THR A 333 3.62 1.28 -16.22
N ALA A 334 3.17 2.44 -16.73
CA ALA A 334 3.97 3.66 -16.77
C ALA A 334 4.46 4.10 -15.38
N TYR A 335 3.59 4.07 -14.37
CA TYR A 335 4.00 4.29 -12.98
C TYR A 335 5.04 3.26 -12.53
N GLY A 336 4.81 1.99 -12.86
CA GLY A 336 5.71 0.89 -12.51
C GLY A 336 7.13 1.05 -13.09
N ASP A 337 7.23 1.57 -14.31
CA ASP A 337 8.51 1.83 -14.95
C ASP A 337 9.21 3.07 -14.36
N ILE A 338 8.45 4.12 -14.00
CA ILE A 338 8.99 5.33 -13.34
C ILE A 338 9.60 5.00 -11.97
N VAL A 339 9.06 4.02 -11.24
CA VAL A 339 9.61 3.62 -9.93
C VAL A 339 10.66 2.51 -10.02
N SER A 340 10.88 1.96 -11.21
CA SER A 340 11.86 0.92 -11.45
C SER A 340 13.25 1.50 -11.65
N ARG A 341 14.24 0.88 -10.98
CA ARG A 341 15.65 1.25 -11.14
C ARG A 341 16.24 0.84 -12.49
N PHE A 342 15.59 -0.07 -13.23
CA PHE A 342 16.18 -0.66 -14.43
C PHE A 342 15.97 0.21 -15.67
N PHE A 343 15.13 1.23 -15.59
CA PHE A 343 14.83 2.13 -16.70
C PHE A 343 15.44 3.51 -16.47
N ASN A 344 15.91 4.16 -17.55
CA ASN A 344 16.48 5.51 -17.48
C ASN A 344 15.44 6.57 -17.07
N ILE A 345 14.16 6.30 -17.37
CA ILE A 345 13.01 7.10 -16.94
C ILE A 345 12.69 6.97 -15.45
N GLY A 346 13.43 6.13 -14.73
CA GLY A 346 13.23 5.94 -13.30
C GLY A 346 13.51 7.23 -12.53
N ASN A 347 12.53 7.71 -11.76
CA ASN A 347 12.65 8.92 -10.95
C ASN A 347 12.00 8.71 -9.57
N VAL A 348 12.82 8.62 -8.52
CA VAL A 348 12.36 8.34 -7.15
C VAL A 348 11.57 9.51 -6.55
N VAL A 349 11.77 10.74 -7.01
CA VAL A 349 11.04 11.92 -6.53
C VAL A 349 9.59 11.84 -7.01
N LEU A 350 9.41 11.64 -8.31
CA LEU A 350 8.09 11.46 -8.92
C LEU A 350 7.38 10.25 -8.33
N GLY A 351 8.08 9.10 -8.27
CA GLY A 351 7.54 7.86 -7.71
C GLY A 351 7.04 7.99 -6.27
N ASN A 352 7.84 8.56 -5.37
CA ASN A 352 7.44 8.73 -3.97
C ASN A 352 6.32 9.75 -3.80
N ASN A 353 6.25 10.80 -4.63
CA ASN A 353 5.16 11.77 -4.53
C ASN A 353 3.82 11.20 -5.04
N ILE A 354 3.82 10.39 -6.10
CA ILE A 354 2.62 9.69 -6.59
C ILE A 354 2.01 8.82 -5.48
N THR A 355 2.83 7.99 -4.82
CA THR A 355 2.34 7.08 -3.78
C THR A 355 2.02 7.78 -2.48
N ALA A 356 2.78 8.81 -2.09
CA ALA A 356 2.52 9.58 -0.87
C ALA A 356 1.21 10.36 -0.96
N MET A 357 0.90 10.96 -2.11
CA MET A 357 -0.38 11.62 -2.36
C MET A 357 -1.56 10.66 -2.12
N THR A 358 -1.50 9.47 -2.73
CA THR A 358 -2.52 8.41 -2.56
C THR A 358 -2.60 7.95 -1.10
N ARG A 359 -1.45 7.79 -0.43
CA ARG A 359 -1.39 7.34 0.97
C ARG A 359 -2.01 8.34 1.94
N THR A 360 -1.75 9.64 1.73
CA THR A 360 -2.34 10.72 2.54
C THR A 360 -3.85 10.78 2.31
N ALA A 361 -4.30 10.75 1.05
CA ALA A 361 -5.72 10.71 0.72
C ALA A 361 -6.42 9.49 1.35
N MET A 362 -5.83 8.30 1.29
CA MET A 362 -6.43 7.11 1.92
C MET A 362 -6.43 7.17 3.43
N TRP A 363 -5.43 7.77 4.05
CA TRP A 363 -5.48 8.00 5.50
C TRP A 363 -6.67 8.91 5.84
N CYS A 364 -6.86 9.99 5.09
CA CYS A 364 -8.01 10.89 5.27
C CYS A 364 -9.35 10.16 5.08
N LEU A 365 -9.51 9.39 3.98
CA LEU A 365 -10.75 8.63 3.71
C LEU A 365 -11.07 7.66 4.85
N GLU A 366 -10.06 6.88 5.24
CA GLU A 366 -10.16 5.91 6.33
C GLU A 366 -10.56 6.58 7.66
N LYS A 367 -9.94 7.71 8.02
CA LYS A 367 -10.22 8.40 9.29
C LYS A 367 -11.55 9.16 9.27
N CYS A 368 -11.89 9.77 8.15
CA CYS A 368 -13.14 10.52 7.97
C CYS A 368 -14.36 9.60 8.13
N PHE A 369 -14.27 8.36 7.64
CA PHE A 369 -15.44 7.46 7.60
C PHE A 369 -15.32 6.22 8.49
N TYR A 370 -14.41 6.25 9.47
CA TYR A 370 -14.20 5.14 10.41
C TYR A 370 -13.96 3.77 9.73
N GLY A 371 -13.22 3.78 8.62
CA GLY A 371 -13.00 2.61 7.76
C GLY A 371 -12.27 1.45 8.48
N TYR A 372 -12.59 0.22 8.08
CA TYR A 372 -12.06 -0.99 8.76
C TYR A 372 -10.58 -1.25 8.43
N GLN A 373 -10.28 -1.38 7.15
CA GLN A 373 -8.95 -1.67 6.60
C GLN A 373 -8.72 -0.78 5.38
N SER A 374 -7.55 -0.15 5.26
CA SER A 374 -7.16 0.56 4.05
C SER A 374 -6.22 -0.29 3.19
N ILE A 375 -6.48 -0.29 1.89
CA ILE A 375 -5.70 -1.01 0.88
C ILE A 375 -5.46 -0.08 -0.29
N THR A 376 -4.30 0.58 -0.31
CA THR A 376 -3.78 1.47 -1.35
C THR A 376 -4.70 2.63 -1.71
N ASP A 377 -5.83 2.33 -2.31
CA ASP A 377 -6.84 3.20 -2.90
C ASP A 377 -8.25 2.98 -2.35
N GLY A 378 -8.49 1.97 -1.52
CA GLY A 378 -9.84 1.72 -0.99
C GLY A 378 -9.94 1.20 0.43
N CYS A 379 -11.17 1.21 0.95
CA CYS A 379 -11.54 0.64 2.24
C CYS A 379 -13.03 0.26 2.31
N ILE A 380 -13.39 -0.62 3.25
CA ILE A 380 -14.79 -0.83 3.63
C ILE A 380 -15.20 0.23 4.65
N ILE A 381 -16.38 0.82 4.44
CA ILE A 381 -17.04 1.78 5.33
C ILE A 381 -18.42 1.23 5.71
N ASN A 382 -18.83 1.46 6.96
CA ASN A 382 -20.19 1.20 7.43
C ASN A 382 -20.91 2.54 7.62
N LEU A 383 -21.95 2.76 6.81
CA LEU A 383 -22.75 3.99 6.81
C LEU A 383 -23.48 4.24 8.15
N ASP A 384 -23.70 3.21 8.98
CA ASP A 384 -24.35 3.35 10.29
C ASP A 384 -23.41 3.85 11.39
N THR A 385 -22.10 3.88 11.13
CA THR A 385 -21.06 4.14 12.15
C THR A 385 -20.17 5.32 11.80
N LEU A 386 -20.62 6.18 10.88
CA LEU A 386 -19.85 7.34 10.47
C LEU A 386 -19.61 8.28 11.65
N PRO A 387 -18.39 8.81 11.81
CA PRO A 387 -18.09 9.74 12.87
C PRO A 387 -18.71 11.11 12.54
N CYS A 388 -19.29 11.77 13.53
CA CYS A 388 -19.76 13.15 13.42
C CYS A 388 -18.76 14.08 14.11
N GLU A 389 -18.42 15.21 13.48
CA GLU A 389 -17.64 16.23 14.19
C GLU A 389 -18.54 16.89 15.24
N MET A 390 -18.19 16.71 16.52
CA MET A 390 -18.83 17.50 17.57
C MET A 390 -18.35 18.95 17.49
N PRO A 391 -19.26 19.94 17.59
CA PRO A 391 -18.88 21.34 17.67
C PRO A 391 -17.78 21.59 18.72
N GLY A 392 -16.67 22.20 18.29
CA GLY A 392 -15.52 22.52 19.14
C GLY A 392 -14.48 21.42 19.27
N ASN A 393 -14.69 20.25 18.69
CA ASN A 393 -13.71 19.18 18.67
C ASN A 393 -13.37 18.77 17.23
N ARG A 394 -12.10 18.95 16.84
CA ARG A 394 -11.60 18.66 15.49
C ARG A 394 -10.99 17.26 15.40
N LEU A 395 -11.14 16.58 14.27
CA LEU A 395 -10.34 15.37 13.98
C LEU A 395 -8.86 15.73 13.84
N THR A 396 -8.02 15.04 14.61
CA THR A 396 -6.57 15.26 14.60
C THR A 396 -5.82 13.95 14.44
N GLY A 397 -4.60 14.04 13.92
CA GLY A 397 -3.72 12.90 13.76
C GLY A 397 -3.42 12.12 15.04
N GLU A 398 -3.66 12.70 16.21
CA GLU A 398 -3.44 12.06 17.52
C GLU A 398 -4.71 11.35 18.02
N ASN A 399 -5.87 12.01 17.88
CA ASN A 399 -7.12 11.49 18.40
C ASN A 399 -7.73 10.39 17.52
N THR A 400 -7.23 10.15 16.30
CA THR A 400 -7.70 9.09 15.38
C THR A 400 -6.91 7.78 15.41
N VAL A 401 -5.76 7.73 16.10
CA VAL A 401 -4.89 6.53 16.15
C VAL A 401 -5.45 5.42 17.06
N THR A 402 -6.22 5.81 18.08
CA THR A 402 -6.69 4.94 19.18
C THR A 402 -8.20 4.64 19.22
N PRO A 403 -9.13 5.45 18.66
CA PRO A 403 -10.58 5.20 18.74
C PRO A 403 -11.01 3.82 18.25
N HIS A 404 -10.34 3.29 17.23
CA HIS A 404 -10.65 1.98 16.66
C HIS A 404 -10.26 0.79 17.56
N ARG A 405 -9.47 1.00 18.63
CA ARG A 405 -8.80 -0.09 19.35
C ARG A 405 -9.43 -0.46 20.69
N TYR A 406 -10.07 0.48 21.40
CA TYR A 406 -10.46 0.24 22.80
C TYR A 406 -11.74 0.91 23.30
N TYR A 407 -12.39 1.80 22.52
CA TYR A 407 -13.37 2.72 23.11
C TYR A 407 -14.63 2.89 22.25
N SER A 408 -15.47 1.88 22.12
CA SER A 408 -16.85 2.09 21.64
C SER A 408 -17.67 2.99 22.59
N LYS A 409 -17.32 3.05 23.89
CA LYS A 409 -18.05 3.81 24.93
C LYS A 409 -17.58 5.25 25.17
N GLN A 410 -16.45 5.68 24.59
CA GLN A 410 -15.93 7.06 24.75
C GLN A 410 -15.83 7.83 23.43
N ILE A 411 -16.33 7.27 22.32
CA ILE A 411 -16.52 8.05 21.11
C ILE A 411 -17.76 8.93 21.35
N ASN A 412 -17.59 10.01 22.11
CA ASN A 412 -18.58 11.09 22.21
C ASN A 412 -18.82 11.76 20.83
N TRP A 413 -18.05 11.39 19.80
CA TRP A 413 -18.07 11.92 18.44
C TRP A 413 -19.13 11.28 17.54
N VAL A 414 -19.65 10.09 17.86
CA VAL A 414 -20.77 9.52 17.11
C VAL A 414 -22.04 10.05 17.76
N LYS A 415 -22.31 11.35 17.59
CA LYS A 415 -23.45 11.97 18.26
C LYS A 415 -24.71 12.09 17.41
N ASP A 416 -24.64 11.90 16.11
CA ASP A 416 -25.81 11.70 15.26
C ASP A 416 -25.41 10.76 14.12
N LYS A 417 -26.23 9.74 13.84
CA LYS A 417 -26.06 8.93 12.63
C LYS A 417 -26.54 9.79 11.46
N VAL A 418 -25.66 10.07 10.50
CA VAL A 418 -26.10 10.64 9.23
C VAL A 418 -26.93 9.57 8.54
N SER A 419 -28.19 9.90 8.24
CA SER A 419 -29.09 8.96 7.59
C SER A 419 -28.74 8.85 6.10
N VAL A 420 -29.02 7.72 5.46
CA VAL A 420 -28.78 7.62 4.01
C VAL A 420 -29.68 8.60 3.27
N SER A 421 -30.93 8.83 3.71
CA SER A 421 -31.76 9.87 3.11
C SER A 421 -31.13 11.26 3.24
N GLU A 422 -30.49 11.57 4.36
CA GLU A 422 -29.75 12.83 4.53
C GLU A 422 -28.56 12.91 3.57
N MET A 423 -27.80 11.82 3.40
CA MET A 423 -26.72 11.77 2.41
C MET A 423 -27.25 12.04 1.01
N LEU A 424 -28.40 11.46 0.65
CA LEU A 424 -29.05 11.62 -0.67
C LEU A 424 -29.70 13.00 -0.88
N ASN A 425 -29.83 13.83 0.16
CA ASN A 425 -30.31 15.21 0.03
C ASN A 425 -29.22 16.18 -0.48
N ASN A 426 -28.03 15.68 -0.84
CA ASN A 426 -27.00 16.47 -1.49
C ASN A 426 -27.38 16.88 -2.92
N LYS A 427 -26.59 17.79 -3.52
CA LYS A 427 -26.86 18.41 -4.81
C LYS A 427 -27.13 17.43 -5.96
N ASP A 428 -26.39 16.32 -6.00
CA ASP A 428 -26.46 15.34 -7.08
C ASP A 428 -27.26 14.09 -6.70
N GLY A 429 -27.74 14.01 -5.46
CA GLY A 429 -28.47 12.85 -4.93
C GLY A 429 -27.64 11.56 -4.89
N LYS A 430 -26.31 11.67 -4.83
CA LYS A 430 -25.37 10.53 -4.88
C LYS A 430 -24.52 10.41 -3.64
N ILE A 431 -24.36 9.20 -3.13
CA ILE A 431 -23.53 8.96 -1.94
C ILE A 431 -22.06 9.29 -2.22
N GLU A 432 -21.53 9.02 -3.42
CA GLU A 432 -20.12 9.36 -3.72
C GLU A 432 -19.85 10.87 -3.65
N THR A 433 -20.81 11.70 -4.10
CA THR A 433 -20.71 13.17 -3.98
C THR A 433 -20.67 13.58 -2.51
N TRP A 434 -21.58 13.05 -1.69
CA TRP A 434 -21.62 13.33 -0.26
C TRP A 434 -20.32 12.90 0.45
N LEU A 435 -19.78 11.73 0.12
CA LEU A 435 -18.51 11.25 0.67
C LEU A 435 -17.36 12.18 0.30
N LYS A 436 -17.28 12.64 -0.95
CA LYS A 436 -16.20 13.55 -1.39
C LYS A 436 -16.29 14.90 -0.69
N GLU A 437 -17.47 15.50 -0.65
CA GLU A 437 -17.71 16.78 0.02
C GLU A 437 -17.43 16.70 1.52
N THR A 438 -17.88 15.63 2.17
CA THR A 438 -17.62 15.39 3.59
C THR A 438 -16.12 15.25 3.84
N LEU A 439 -15.41 14.45 3.03
CA LEU A 439 -13.97 14.26 3.16
C LEU A 439 -13.17 15.57 3.06
N ILE A 440 -13.50 16.40 2.05
CA ILE A 440 -12.86 17.70 1.86
C ILE A 440 -13.21 18.65 3.01
N SER A 441 -14.46 18.66 3.47
CA SER A 441 -14.90 19.52 4.59
C SER A 441 -14.24 19.15 5.91
N THR A 442 -13.98 17.86 6.15
CA THR A 442 -13.26 17.36 7.34
C THR A 442 -11.78 17.74 7.29
N PHE A 443 -11.18 17.73 6.09
CA PHE A 443 -9.75 18.00 5.89
C PHE A 443 -9.51 19.11 4.85
N PRO A 444 -9.97 20.36 5.10
CA PRO A 444 -10.06 21.40 4.06
C PRO A 444 -8.71 21.95 3.59
N ASN A 445 -7.63 21.66 4.33
CA ASN A 445 -6.28 22.12 4.01
C ASN A 445 -5.36 20.95 3.62
N ILE A 446 -5.93 19.87 3.07
CA ILE A 446 -5.20 18.77 2.44
C ILE A 446 -5.51 18.82 0.95
N SER A 447 -4.62 19.45 0.18
CA SER A 447 -4.88 19.85 -1.21
C SER A 447 -5.11 18.65 -2.13
N CYS A 448 -4.47 17.52 -1.85
CA CYS A 448 -4.59 16.34 -2.70
C CYS A 448 -5.98 15.69 -2.74
N LEU A 449 -6.85 15.98 -1.77
CA LEU A 449 -8.21 15.43 -1.73
C LEU A 449 -9.09 15.92 -2.87
N GLU A 450 -8.85 17.14 -3.37
CA GLU A 450 -9.61 17.71 -4.48
C GLU A 450 -9.41 16.94 -5.79
N TYR A 451 -8.26 16.28 -5.94
CA TYR A 451 -7.87 15.59 -7.17
C TYR A 451 -8.57 14.24 -7.35
N TYR A 452 -9.05 13.64 -6.26
CA TYR A 452 -9.62 12.30 -6.29
C TYR A 452 -11.14 12.33 -6.33
N ASP A 453 -11.71 11.43 -7.14
CA ASP A 453 -13.11 11.06 -7.07
C ASP A 453 -13.24 9.73 -6.31
N ILE A 454 -14.34 9.58 -5.58
CA ILE A 454 -14.68 8.36 -4.85
C ILE A 454 -15.60 7.52 -5.73
N GLU A 455 -15.34 6.21 -5.81
CA GLU A 455 -16.15 5.24 -6.51
C GLU A 455 -16.60 4.16 -5.52
N ILE A 456 -17.90 3.85 -5.49
CA ILE A 456 -18.41 2.67 -4.80
C ILE A 456 -18.33 1.48 -5.76
N LYS A 457 -17.62 0.42 -5.36
CA LYS A 457 -17.46 -0.82 -6.15
C LYS A 457 -18.61 -1.78 -5.91
N SER A 458 -18.96 -1.97 -4.64
CA SER A 458 -19.99 -2.89 -4.20
C SER A 458 -20.64 -2.39 -2.91
N ILE A 459 -21.86 -2.82 -2.67
CA ILE A 459 -22.58 -2.64 -1.41
C ILE A 459 -22.97 -4.01 -0.84
N ALA A 460 -23.08 -4.13 0.48
CA ALA A 460 -23.31 -5.41 1.15
C ALA A 460 -24.01 -5.24 2.51
N ASP A 461 -24.61 -6.33 3.00
CA ASP A 461 -25.21 -6.39 4.35
C ASP A 461 -24.27 -6.95 5.41
N LYS A 462 -23.23 -7.67 4.99
CA LYS A 462 -22.32 -8.36 5.90
C LYS A 462 -20.91 -8.37 5.34
N VAL A 463 -19.95 -8.14 6.23
CA VAL A 463 -18.52 -8.09 5.95
C VAL A 463 -17.76 -8.97 6.92
N ILE A 464 -16.70 -9.62 6.44
CA ILE A 464 -15.80 -10.43 7.24
C ILE A 464 -14.37 -9.98 6.98
N PHE A 465 -13.57 -9.81 8.02
CA PHE A 465 -12.22 -9.28 7.97
C PHE A 465 -11.19 -10.27 8.50
N HIS A 466 -10.00 -10.22 7.91
CA HIS A 466 -8.84 -10.96 8.33
C HIS A 466 -7.55 -10.20 7.99
N GLY A 467 -6.55 -10.29 8.88
CA GLY A 467 -5.22 -9.80 8.58
C GLY A 467 -5.16 -8.28 8.38
N ASN A 468 -4.23 -7.83 7.53
CA ASN A 468 -4.06 -6.40 7.24
C ASN A 468 -5.16 -5.83 6.33
N ALA A 469 -5.65 -6.65 5.42
CA ALA A 469 -6.26 -6.22 4.16
C ALA A 469 -6.98 -7.36 3.42
N ASN A 470 -7.42 -8.41 4.14
CA ASN A 470 -8.21 -9.48 3.55
C ASN A 470 -9.64 -9.35 4.08
N TYR A 471 -10.61 -9.36 3.19
CA TYR A 471 -12.01 -9.32 3.57
C TYR A 471 -12.92 -10.03 2.57
N SER A 472 -14.10 -10.41 3.05
CA SER A 472 -15.21 -10.79 2.20
C SER A 472 -16.47 -10.00 2.50
N MET A 473 -17.34 -9.92 1.50
CA MET A 473 -18.68 -9.33 1.61
C MET A 473 -19.71 -10.37 1.17
N ASP A 474 -20.73 -10.56 1.99
CA ASP A 474 -21.88 -11.41 1.69
C ASP A 474 -23.10 -10.54 1.35
N ASN A 475 -24.09 -11.12 0.65
CA ASN A 475 -25.29 -10.40 0.19
C ASN A 475 -24.91 -9.14 -0.61
N VAL A 476 -24.10 -9.33 -1.65
CA VAL A 476 -23.47 -8.23 -2.38
C VAL A 476 -24.34 -7.77 -3.54
N ILE A 477 -24.32 -6.47 -3.79
CA ILE A 477 -24.72 -5.89 -5.07
C ILE A 477 -23.51 -5.16 -5.67
N HIS A 478 -23.09 -5.56 -6.88
CA HIS A 478 -22.00 -4.91 -7.60
C HIS A 478 -22.53 -3.70 -8.37
N VAL A 479 -21.87 -2.55 -8.18
CA VAL A 479 -22.24 -1.30 -8.85
C VAL A 479 -22.13 -1.42 -10.38
N LYS A 480 -21.21 -2.27 -10.88
CA LYS A 480 -21.08 -2.57 -12.31
C LYS A 480 -22.33 -3.25 -12.88
N GLU A 481 -22.91 -4.20 -12.14
CA GLU A 481 -24.11 -4.94 -12.57
C GLU A 481 -25.38 -4.09 -12.43
N VAL A 482 -25.45 -3.22 -11.41
CA VAL A 482 -26.49 -2.19 -11.30
C VAL A 482 -26.48 -1.27 -12.52
N LYS A 483 -25.30 -0.78 -12.92
CA LYS A 483 -25.15 0.08 -14.11
C LYS A 483 -25.55 -0.63 -15.42
N LYS A 484 -25.23 -1.92 -15.58
CA LYS A 484 -25.65 -2.71 -16.75
C LYS A 484 -27.17 -2.86 -16.86
N ARG A 485 -27.87 -2.88 -15.72
CA ARG A 485 -29.34 -2.92 -15.66
C ARG A 485 -29.99 -1.55 -15.93
N GLY A 486 -29.20 -0.47 -16.05
CA GLY A 486 -29.72 0.89 -16.21
C GLY A 486 -30.28 1.47 -14.91
N GLU A 487 -29.80 0.99 -13.76
CA GLU A 487 -30.29 1.35 -12.43
C GLU A 487 -29.25 2.19 -11.66
N THR A 488 -29.64 2.72 -10.50
CA THR A 488 -28.75 3.43 -9.59
C THR A 488 -28.58 2.66 -8.29
N ILE A 489 -27.45 2.84 -7.60
CA ILE A 489 -27.17 2.11 -6.35
C ILE A 489 -28.05 2.63 -5.21
N GLU A 490 -28.49 3.88 -5.32
CA GLU A 490 -29.39 4.57 -4.40
C GLU A 490 -30.74 3.85 -4.25
N ASP A 491 -31.18 3.11 -5.28
CA ASP A 491 -32.42 2.32 -5.26
C ASP A 491 -32.37 1.13 -4.29
N TYR A 492 -31.16 0.69 -3.94
CA TYR A 492 -30.92 -0.52 -3.16
C TYR A 492 -30.76 -0.28 -1.67
N TYR A 493 -30.50 0.97 -1.24
CA TYR A 493 -30.48 1.25 0.18
C TYR A 493 -31.90 1.17 0.74
N GLY A 494 -32.07 0.36 1.80
CA GLY A 494 -33.29 0.36 2.60
C GLY A 494 -33.45 1.71 3.33
N GLY A 495 -34.69 2.07 3.69
CA GLY A 495 -34.95 3.33 4.38
C GLY A 495 -34.22 3.44 5.72
N ASP A 496 -34.14 4.67 6.23
CA ASP A 496 -33.32 4.97 7.40
C ASP A 496 -33.82 4.23 8.64
N PHE A 497 -32.94 3.44 9.25
CA PHE A 497 -33.28 2.73 10.46
C PHE A 497 -33.09 3.64 11.67
N VAL A 498 -34.19 4.18 12.19
CA VAL A 498 -34.18 4.86 13.48
C VAL A 498 -34.24 3.80 14.58
N GLY A 499 -33.06 3.34 15.02
CA GLY A 499 -32.90 2.80 16.37
C GLY A 499 -32.14 1.49 16.49
N TYR A 500 -30.95 1.52 17.09
CA TYR A 500 -30.65 0.68 18.25
C TYR A 500 -29.37 1.21 18.93
N HIS A 501 -29.55 1.73 20.15
CA HIS A 501 -28.49 2.18 21.03
C HIS A 501 -27.60 1.01 21.47
N HIS A 502 -26.29 1.12 21.23
CA HIS A 502 -25.32 0.26 21.89
C HIS A 502 -25.01 0.78 23.31
N GLY A 503 -25.84 0.39 24.26
CA GLY A 503 -25.45 0.22 25.67
C GLY A 503 -25.85 1.33 26.66
N GLY A 504 -26.98 1.13 27.35
CA GLY A 504 -27.32 1.84 28.59
C GLY A 504 -28.82 2.03 28.77
N ALA A 505 -29.35 1.41 29.83
CA ALA A 505 -30.73 1.37 30.32
C ALA A 505 -31.71 2.52 30.01
N TYR A 506 -32.98 2.09 29.96
CA TYR A 506 -34.29 2.74 30.21
C TYR A 506 -35.23 2.92 29.01
N ASN A 507 -36.25 2.06 29.06
CA ASN A 507 -37.70 2.24 28.90
C ASN A 507 -38.21 3.49 28.16
N ASP A 508 -39.23 3.19 27.35
CA ASP A 508 -40.20 4.08 26.71
C ASP A 508 -39.80 4.60 25.32
N MET A 509 -40.11 3.80 24.29
CA MET A 509 -40.47 4.34 22.99
C MET A 509 -41.67 3.57 22.42
N GLU A 510 -42.73 4.34 22.16
CA GLU A 510 -43.93 3.99 21.43
C GLU A 510 -43.62 3.63 19.96
N ASP A 511 -44.51 2.85 19.37
CA ASP A 511 -44.47 2.27 18.04
C ASP A 511 -43.97 3.24 16.95
N ILE A 512 -42.82 2.91 16.33
CA ILE A 512 -42.31 3.58 15.14
C ILE A 512 -42.72 2.77 13.91
N ASP A 513 -43.34 3.45 12.95
CA ASP A 513 -43.83 2.91 11.67
C ASP A 513 -42.79 2.01 10.96
N THR A 514 -43.17 0.76 10.74
CA THR A 514 -42.34 -0.29 10.14
C THR A 514 -42.31 -0.26 8.61
N GLU A 515 -42.98 0.70 7.97
CA GLU A 515 -43.17 0.74 6.52
C GLU A 515 -41.96 1.22 5.70
N LEU A 516 -40.89 1.75 6.32
CA LEU A 516 -39.73 2.30 5.59
C LEU A 516 -38.53 1.34 5.44
N THR A 517 -38.65 0.06 5.81
CA THR A 517 -37.48 -0.84 5.91
C THR A 517 -37.09 -1.57 4.62
N GLN A 518 -37.88 -1.49 3.54
CA GLN A 518 -37.63 -2.26 2.32
C GLN A 518 -36.95 -1.44 1.22
N PRO A 519 -36.01 -2.03 0.45
CA PRO A 519 -35.43 -1.39 -0.72
C PRO A 519 -36.50 -1.06 -1.76
N LYS A 520 -36.25 -0.02 -2.58
CA LYS A 520 -37.21 0.43 -3.62
C LYS A 520 -37.34 -0.56 -4.77
N LYS A 521 -36.45 -1.55 -4.87
CA LYS A 521 -36.40 -2.56 -5.92
C LYS A 521 -36.22 -3.96 -5.38
N GLU A 522 -36.66 -4.93 -6.18
CA GLU A 522 -36.41 -6.34 -5.94
C GLU A 522 -34.90 -6.60 -5.88
N ILE A 523 -34.46 -7.25 -4.81
CA ILE A 523 -33.05 -7.56 -4.61
C ILE A 523 -32.67 -8.78 -5.42
N LYS A 524 -31.62 -8.62 -6.21
CA LYS A 524 -30.86 -9.73 -6.80
C LYS A 524 -29.46 -9.64 -6.25
N TYR A 525 -29.11 -10.61 -5.40
CA TYR A 525 -27.75 -10.72 -4.90
C TYR A 525 -26.85 -11.26 -6.00
N ASP A 526 -25.66 -10.69 -6.05
CA ASP A 526 -24.57 -11.16 -6.87
C ASP A 526 -23.64 -12.07 -6.05
N ASP A 527 -22.61 -12.59 -6.71
CA ASP A 527 -21.61 -13.43 -6.04
C ASP A 527 -20.88 -12.67 -4.92
N PRO A 528 -20.59 -13.35 -3.78
CA PRO A 528 -19.84 -12.76 -2.68
C PRO A 528 -18.48 -12.23 -3.14
N VAL A 529 -18.08 -11.11 -2.56
CA VAL A 529 -16.80 -10.46 -2.91
C VAL A 529 -15.73 -10.94 -1.96
N TYR A 530 -14.56 -11.29 -2.48
CA TYR A 530 -13.40 -11.69 -1.68
C TYR A 530 -12.19 -10.84 -2.06
N LYS A 531 -11.79 -9.82 -1.30
CA LYS A 531 -10.53 -9.10 -1.56
C LYS A 531 -9.41 -9.70 -0.70
N MET A 532 -8.32 -10.11 -1.34
CA MET A 532 -7.15 -10.70 -0.68
C MET A 532 -5.89 -10.13 -1.31
N ARG A 533 -5.11 -9.35 -0.56
CA ARG A 533 -3.89 -8.70 -1.10
C ARG A 533 -2.73 -9.67 -1.32
N SER A 534 -2.87 -10.91 -0.87
CA SER A 534 -1.84 -11.96 -0.96
C SER A 534 -2.22 -13.16 -1.82
N TYR A 535 -3.46 -13.22 -2.34
CA TYR A 535 -4.01 -14.41 -3.00
C TYR A 535 -5.02 -14.05 -4.10
N LYS A 536 -4.99 -14.75 -5.25
CA LYS A 536 -5.94 -14.54 -6.36
C LYS A 536 -7.31 -15.16 -6.08
N ARG A 537 -8.36 -14.60 -6.70
CA ARG A 537 -9.72 -15.17 -6.79
C ARG A 537 -9.74 -16.35 -7.76
N GLU A 538 -10.59 -17.34 -7.49
CA GLU A 538 -11.00 -18.29 -8.54
C GLU A 538 -11.71 -17.47 -9.63
N VAL A 539 -11.25 -17.58 -10.88
CA VAL A 539 -12.02 -17.15 -12.03
C VAL A 539 -12.26 -18.41 -12.85
N GLU A 540 -13.52 -18.85 -12.94
CA GLU A 540 -13.92 -20.00 -13.77
C GLU A 540 -13.96 -19.67 -15.27
N GLU A 541 -13.82 -18.39 -15.63
CA GLU A 541 -13.68 -17.92 -17.01
C GLU A 541 -12.39 -17.10 -17.18
N TYR A 542 -11.77 -17.18 -18.36
CA TYR A 542 -10.61 -16.35 -18.74
C TYR A 542 -11.01 -14.86 -18.80
N ASP A 543 -11.08 -14.18 -17.65
CA ASP A 543 -11.24 -12.74 -17.58
C ASP A 543 -9.87 -12.07 -17.73
N TRP A 544 -9.58 -11.60 -18.95
CA TRP A 544 -8.33 -10.92 -19.30
C TRP A 544 -8.11 -9.60 -18.55
N ASP A 545 -9.09 -9.09 -17.80
CA ASP A 545 -9.05 -7.79 -17.14
C ASP A 545 -8.32 -7.76 -15.77
N ASN A 546 -7.91 -8.92 -15.24
CA ASN A 546 -7.24 -9.07 -13.93
C ASN A 546 -5.94 -9.91 -13.99
N TYR A 547 -5.02 -9.56 -14.91
CA TYR A 547 -3.64 -10.05 -14.84
C TYR A 547 -2.87 -9.33 -13.73
N ASP A 548 -3.07 -9.77 -12.50
CA ASP A 548 -2.03 -9.79 -11.47
C ASP A 548 -1.51 -11.24 -11.39
N ASP A 549 -0.20 -11.44 -11.55
CA ASP A 549 0.51 -12.71 -11.80
C ASP A 549 0.41 -13.78 -10.68
N TYR A 550 -0.75 -14.34 -10.32
CA TYR A 550 -0.78 -15.48 -9.37
C TYR A 550 -1.95 -16.45 -9.58
N ASP A 551 -1.83 -17.50 -10.39
CA ASP A 551 -2.75 -18.64 -10.26
C ASP A 551 -2.44 -19.42 -8.96
N ILE A 552 -3.47 -19.89 -8.26
CA ILE A 552 -3.40 -20.68 -7.02
C ILE A 552 -4.33 -21.88 -7.20
N GLU A 553 -3.83 -23.11 -7.11
CA GLU A 553 -4.68 -24.31 -7.21
C GLU A 553 -4.40 -25.30 -6.09
N LEU A 554 -5.48 -25.93 -5.64
CA LEU A 554 -5.46 -27.04 -4.71
C LEU A 554 -5.76 -28.29 -5.53
N PHE A 555 -4.76 -29.13 -5.79
CA PHE A 555 -5.01 -30.42 -6.42
C PHE A 555 -5.59 -31.39 -5.38
N LYS A 556 -6.89 -31.30 -5.14
CA LYS A 556 -7.69 -32.51 -4.86
C LYS A 556 -8.28 -32.93 -6.20
N LYS A 557 -8.06 -34.20 -6.54
CA LYS A 557 -8.16 -34.84 -7.86
C LYS A 557 -9.34 -34.46 -8.78
N ASP A 558 -10.37 -33.71 -8.37
CA ASP A 558 -11.49 -33.27 -9.22
C ASP A 558 -12.20 -31.96 -8.78
N LYS A 559 -11.67 -31.11 -7.87
CA LYS A 559 -12.33 -29.82 -7.48
C LYS A 559 -11.35 -28.70 -7.09
N LYS A 560 -11.49 -27.53 -7.73
CA LYS A 560 -10.86 -26.26 -7.32
C LYS A 560 -11.55 -25.75 -6.05
N ILE A 561 -10.79 -25.53 -4.97
CA ILE A 561 -11.31 -25.00 -3.70
C ILE A 561 -10.43 -23.84 -3.24
N ASN A 562 -11.00 -22.63 -3.21
CA ASN A 562 -10.37 -21.48 -2.56
C ASN A 562 -10.38 -21.64 -1.02
N LEU A 563 -9.26 -22.11 -0.46
CA LEU A 563 -9.07 -22.30 0.99
C LEU A 563 -9.29 -21.02 1.81
N HIS A 564 -8.99 -19.85 1.27
CA HIS A 564 -9.17 -18.60 2.00
C HIS A 564 -10.64 -18.16 2.02
N LYS A 565 -11.40 -18.43 0.96
CA LYS A 565 -12.87 -18.33 0.97
C LYS A 565 -13.45 -19.26 2.03
N LEU A 566 -12.99 -20.52 2.08
CA LEU A 566 -13.39 -21.46 3.13
C LEU A 566 -13.03 -20.93 4.53
N PHE A 567 -11.84 -20.35 4.70
CA PHE A 567 -11.40 -19.78 5.96
C PHE A 567 -12.25 -18.58 6.40
N LEU A 568 -12.50 -17.61 5.52
CA LEU A 568 -13.35 -16.46 5.80
C LEU A 568 -14.79 -16.89 6.11
N ASN A 569 -15.32 -17.89 5.41
CA ASN A 569 -16.63 -18.45 5.72
C ASN A 569 -16.65 -19.14 7.10
N ASN A 570 -15.57 -19.85 7.48
CA ASN A 570 -15.45 -20.42 8.83
C ASN A 570 -15.38 -19.33 9.91
N LEU A 571 -14.63 -18.25 9.66
CA LEU A 571 -14.59 -17.08 10.53
C LEU A 571 -15.96 -16.42 10.68
N ALA A 572 -16.70 -16.31 9.58
CA ALA A 572 -18.05 -15.75 9.54
C ALA A 572 -19.05 -16.56 10.39
N ASN A 573 -18.87 -17.88 10.43
CA ASN A 573 -19.78 -18.81 11.10
C ASN A 573 -19.50 -18.93 12.60
N ASN A 574 -18.24 -19.18 12.98
CA ASN A 574 -17.86 -19.30 14.38
C ASN A 574 -16.37 -18.97 14.57
N PRO A 575 -16.01 -17.72 14.92
CA PRO A 575 -14.62 -17.32 15.10
C PRO A 575 -13.96 -17.95 16.34
N ASN A 576 -14.73 -18.61 17.21
CA ASN A 576 -14.22 -19.33 18.37
C ASN A 576 -13.88 -20.81 18.05
N GLN A 577 -14.33 -21.35 16.92
CA GLN A 577 -14.10 -22.74 16.49
C GLN A 577 -13.79 -22.79 14.98
N VAL A 578 -12.68 -22.18 14.58
CA VAL A 578 -12.26 -22.12 13.18
C VAL A 578 -11.55 -23.41 12.79
N LYS A 579 -11.99 -24.06 11.72
CA LYS A 579 -11.32 -25.25 11.18
C LYS A 579 -9.89 -24.89 10.72
N ARG A 580 -8.93 -25.74 11.07
CA ARG A 580 -7.52 -25.61 10.68
C ARG A 580 -7.36 -25.72 9.17
N LEU A 581 -6.48 -24.92 8.58
CA LEU A 581 -6.29 -24.89 7.13
C LEU A 581 -5.45 -26.08 6.65
N GLU A 582 -5.90 -26.70 5.57
CA GLU A 582 -5.13 -27.74 4.88
C GLU A 582 -3.98 -27.08 4.07
N PRO A 583 -2.92 -27.84 3.73
CA PRO A 583 -1.86 -27.34 2.88
C PRO A 583 -2.41 -27.02 1.48
N MET A 584 -1.84 -26.01 0.84
CA MET A 584 -2.15 -25.56 -0.52
C MET A 584 -0.92 -25.61 -1.40
N THR A 585 -1.11 -25.70 -2.71
CA THR A 585 -0.02 -25.54 -3.67
C THR A 585 -0.08 -24.14 -4.26
N LEU A 586 1.02 -23.41 -4.17
CA LEU A 586 1.20 -22.15 -4.88
C LEU A 586 2.05 -22.40 -6.12
N PHE A 587 1.74 -21.70 -7.20
CA PHE A 587 2.60 -21.73 -8.37
C PHE A 587 3.55 -20.55 -8.38
N LYS A 588 4.74 -20.75 -8.93
CA LYS A 588 5.66 -19.67 -9.24
C LYS A 588 6.45 -19.95 -10.50
N ILE A 589 6.86 -18.90 -11.18
CA ILE A 589 7.77 -19.01 -12.33
C ILE A 589 9.17 -19.37 -11.82
N LEU A 590 9.78 -20.37 -12.46
CA LEU A 590 11.13 -20.82 -12.17
C LEU A 590 12.16 -19.78 -12.65
N LYS A 591 12.70 -19.00 -11.71
CA LYS A 591 13.67 -17.92 -11.99
C LYS A 591 15.11 -18.49 -12.11
N PRO A 592 16.00 -17.92 -12.95
CA PRO A 592 17.39 -18.39 -13.12
C PRO A 592 18.19 -18.54 -11.81
N LYS A 593 18.00 -17.60 -10.88
CA LYS A 593 18.67 -17.59 -9.57
C LYS A 593 18.26 -18.79 -8.71
N GLU A 594 17.03 -19.26 -8.88
CA GLU A 594 16.50 -20.39 -8.11
C GLU A 594 17.02 -21.71 -8.64
N VAL A 595 17.11 -21.88 -9.96
CA VAL A 595 17.82 -23.01 -10.61
C VAL A 595 19.25 -23.14 -10.09
N LYS A 596 19.97 -22.01 -10.01
CA LYS A 596 21.33 -21.98 -9.44
C LYS A 596 21.39 -22.37 -7.96
N ARG A 597 20.39 -21.97 -7.16
CA ARG A 597 20.34 -22.25 -5.71
C ARG A 597 19.95 -23.71 -5.42
N ARG A 598 19.06 -24.27 -6.22
CA ARG A 598 18.48 -25.61 -6.07
C ARG A 598 18.99 -26.55 -7.17
N GLN A 599 20.23 -26.34 -7.64
CA GLN A 599 20.79 -27.05 -8.79
C GLN A 599 20.77 -28.57 -8.61
N LYS A 600 20.87 -29.08 -7.37
CA LYS A 600 20.79 -30.52 -7.09
C LYS A 600 19.38 -31.09 -7.23
N SER A 601 18.34 -30.40 -6.76
CA SER A 601 16.96 -30.90 -6.82
C SER A 601 16.30 -30.58 -8.16
N ILE A 602 16.50 -29.37 -8.70
CA ILE A 602 15.98 -28.99 -10.03
C ILE A 602 16.76 -29.66 -11.15
N GLY A 603 18.07 -29.89 -10.98
CA GLY A 603 18.88 -30.58 -11.98
C GLY A 603 18.53 -32.07 -12.16
N GLN A 604 17.73 -32.63 -11.25
CA GLN A 604 17.12 -33.96 -11.37
C GLN A 604 15.74 -33.91 -12.04
N THR A 605 15.25 -32.72 -12.39
CA THR A 605 13.98 -32.51 -13.11
C THR A 605 14.27 -31.96 -14.52
N ASN A 606 13.43 -32.29 -15.50
CA ASN A 606 13.52 -31.74 -16.87
C ASN A 606 12.99 -30.28 -17.00
N ARG A 607 12.95 -29.52 -15.89
CA ARG A 607 12.34 -28.17 -15.85
C ARG A 607 13.28 -27.10 -16.38
N THR A 608 12.78 -26.25 -17.27
CA THR A 608 13.52 -25.10 -17.80
C THR A 608 13.15 -23.77 -17.12
N ILE A 609 14.07 -22.80 -17.18
CA ILE A 609 13.84 -21.44 -16.66
C ILE A 609 12.62 -20.84 -17.37
N GLY A 610 11.71 -20.23 -16.61
CA GLY A 610 10.47 -19.66 -17.13
C GLY A 610 9.26 -20.58 -17.02
N GLU A 611 9.45 -21.87 -16.70
CA GLU A 611 8.34 -22.77 -16.42
C GLU A 611 7.70 -22.51 -15.06
N GLN A 612 6.42 -22.84 -14.96
CA GLN A 612 5.66 -22.82 -13.72
C GLN A 612 6.03 -24.03 -12.86
N ILE A 613 6.31 -23.79 -11.58
CA ILE A 613 6.57 -24.84 -10.58
C ILE A 613 5.64 -24.72 -9.38
N ASP A 614 5.35 -25.88 -8.80
CA ASP A 614 4.46 -26.06 -7.67
C ASP A 614 5.22 -25.93 -6.35
N VAL A 615 4.63 -25.23 -5.39
CA VAL A 615 5.21 -24.97 -4.08
C VAL A 615 4.14 -25.24 -3.01
N PRO A 616 4.19 -26.41 -2.35
CA PRO A 616 3.31 -26.71 -1.24
C PRO A 616 3.56 -25.74 -0.10
N ARG A 617 2.49 -25.30 0.52
CA ARG A 617 2.51 -24.31 1.57
C ARG A 617 1.42 -24.59 2.58
N LEU A 618 1.76 -24.35 3.83
CA LEU A 618 0.80 -24.35 4.91
C LEU A 618 0.49 -22.89 5.28
N PRO A 619 -0.76 -22.41 5.10
CA PRO A 619 -1.13 -21.04 5.45
C PRO A 619 -1.07 -20.83 6.97
N LEU A 620 -0.83 -19.60 7.37
CA LEU A 620 -0.97 -19.18 8.77
C LEU A 620 -2.35 -18.57 8.96
N GLU A 621 -3.09 -19.04 9.95
CA GLU A 621 -4.41 -18.51 10.26
C GLU A 621 -4.35 -17.13 10.94
N ILE A 622 -3.32 -16.85 11.75
CA ILE A 622 -3.13 -15.56 12.44
C ILE A 622 -2.08 -14.71 11.73
N SER A 623 -2.48 -13.53 11.27
CA SER A 623 -1.54 -12.54 10.74
C SER A 623 -1.11 -11.57 11.83
N ILE A 624 0.11 -11.72 12.37
CA ILE A 624 0.66 -10.77 13.34
C ILE A 624 0.83 -9.36 12.76
N ASN A 625 0.83 -9.22 11.43
CA ASN A 625 0.97 -7.92 10.80
C ASN A 625 -0.25 -7.02 10.99
N GLN A 626 -1.44 -7.59 11.25
CA GLN A 626 -2.69 -6.84 11.43
C GLN A 626 -2.67 -5.88 12.60
N PHE A 627 -1.80 -6.11 13.60
CA PHE A 627 -1.81 -5.30 14.81
C PHE A 627 -0.98 -4.02 14.69
N PRO A 628 -1.45 -2.91 15.28
CA PRO A 628 -0.70 -1.66 15.39
C PRO A 628 0.29 -1.75 16.57
N TYR A 629 1.54 -2.05 16.25
CA TYR A 629 2.64 -2.08 17.23
C TYR A 629 3.09 -0.67 17.60
N LYS A 630 3.55 -0.51 18.83
CA LYS A 630 4.08 0.80 19.29
C LYS A 630 5.51 1.05 18.83
N TYR A 631 6.32 0.00 18.88
CA TYR A 631 7.78 0.07 18.69
C TYR A 631 8.28 -1.04 17.76
N ARG A 632 9.35 -0.75 17.01
CA ARG A 632 10.04 -1.72 16.15
C ARG A 632 10.47 -2.96 16.91
N LYS A 633 11.14 -2.78 18.06
CA LYS A 633 11.66 -3.89 18.88
C LYS A 633 10.55 -4.84 19.35
N GLN A 634 9.36 -4.29 19.62
CA GLN A 634 8.19 -5.08 20.01
C GLN A 634 7.72 -5.95 18.85
N TYR A 635 7.57 -5.36 17.66
CA TYR A 635 7.19 -6.08 16.44
C TYR A 635 8.22 -7.14 16.05
N GLU A 636 9.52 -6.80 16.01
CA GLU A 636 10.59 -7.74 15.63
C GLU A 636 10.66 -8.94 16.56
N GLN A 637 10.47 -8.73 17.87
CA GLN A 637 10.46 -9.83 18.83
C GLN A 637 9.24 -10.74 18.65
N PHE A 638 8.04 -10.19 18.43
CA PHE A 638 6.83 -10.98 18.14
C PHE A 638 6.99 -11.75 16.83
N LYS A 639 7.49 -11.09 15.78
CA LYS A 639 7.78 -11.72 14.48
C LYS A 639 8.78 -12.86 14.62
N LYS A 640 9.89 -12.63 15.32
CA LYS A 640 10.90 -13.66 15.56
C LYS A 640 10.33 -14.87 16.31
N GLU A 641 9.52 -14.63 17.35
CA GLU A 641 8.87 -15.71 18.09
C GLU A 641 7.88 -16.49 17.21
N HIS A 642 7.06 -15.78 16.44
CA HIS A 642 6.06 -16.38 15.55
C HIS A 642 6.70 -17.21 14.42
N GLU A 643 7.71 -16.68 13.72
CA GLU A 643 8.40 -17.41 12.65
C GLU A 643 9.18 -18.61 13.18
N LYS A 644 9.81 -18.50 14.36
CA LYS A 644 10.47 -19.64 14.97
C LYS A 644 9.50 -20.80 15.25
N LEU A 645 8.29 -20.49 15.74
CA LEU A 645 7.27 -21.51 15.96
C LEU A 645 6.81 -22.14 14.64
N LYS A 646 6.63 -21.34 13.60
CA LYS A 646 6.30 -21.83 12.26
C LYS A 646 7.37 -22.75 11.69
N GLU A 647 8.66 -22.41 11.84
CA GLU A 647 9.79 -23.25 11.43
C GLU A 647 9.82 -24.58 12.20
N ASP A 648 9.67 -24.52 13.52
CA ASP A 648 9.78 -25.69 14.40
C ASP A 648 8.55 -26.62 14.33
N TYR A 649 7.34 -26.07 14.14
CA TYR A 649 6.06 -26.77 14.34
C TYR A 649 5.04 -26.63 13.20
N GLY A 650 5.34 -25.88 12.14
CA GLY A 650 4.41 -25.65 11.03
C GLY A 650 3.26 -24.69 11.34
N GLN A 651 3.23 -24.08 12.51
CA GLN A 651 2.23 -23.08 12.93
C GLN A 651 2.87 -22.06 13.88
N GLY A 652 2.35 -20.84 13.91
CA GLY A 652 2.85 -19.76 14.75
C GLY A 652 2.16 -19.70 16.11
N PHE A 653 1.57 -18.55 16.42
CA PHE A 653 0.90 -18.33 17.72
C PHE A 653 -0.42 -19.07 17.86
N GLU A 654 -0.95 -19.62 16.78
CA GLU A 654 -2.16 -20.45 16.71
C GLU A 654 -2.12 -21.59 17.73
N MET A 655 -0.94 -22.18 17.95
CA MET A 655 -0.77 -23.32 18.87
C MET A 655 -1.25 -23.06 20.30
N TYR A 656 -1.24 -21.81 20.75
CA TYR A 656 -1.67 -21.44 22.10
C TYR A 656 -3.19 -21.31 22.26
N PHE A 657 -3.93 -21.40 21.16
CA PHE A 657 -5.36 -21.12 21.09
C PHE A 657 -6.16 -22.26 20.45
N ILE A 658 -5.64 -23.48 20.54
CA ILE A 658 -6.32 -24.68 20.03
C ILE A 658 -7.31 -25.20 21.08
N ASN A 659 -8.55 -25.37 20.65
CA ASN A 659 -9.62 -25.96 21.44
C ASN A 659 -9.40 -27.48 21.60
N ASN A 660 -10.11 -28.09 22.56
CA ASN A 660 -10.03 -29.54 22.78
C ASN A 660 -10.47 -30.38 21.57
N ASP A 661 -11.28 -29.83 20.68
CA ASP A 661 -11.74 -30.46 19.43
C ASP A 661 -10.77 -30.28 18.25
N GLY A 662 -9.61 -29.63 18.48
CA GLY A 662 -8.59 -29.37 17.46
C GLY A 662 -8.85 -28.12 16.60
N THR A 663 -9.95 -27.41 16.81
CA THR A 663 -10.23 -26.13 16.12
C THR A 663 -9.46 -24.96 16.74
N LEU A 664 -9.31 -23.88 15.98
CA LEU A 664 -8.65 -22.65 16.44
C LEU A 664 -9.68 -21.67 17.03
N ASN A 665 -9.41 -21.19 18.24
CA ASN A 665 -10.12 -20.03 18.79
C ASN A 665 -9.45 -18.73 18.33
N TYR A 666 -9.84 -18.28 17.13
CA TYR A 666 -9.25 -17.12 16.46
C TYR A 666 -9.56 -15.82 17.22
N GLU A 667 -10.80 -15.65 17.69
CA GLU A 667 -11.20 -14.45 18.44
C GLU A 667 -10.39 -14.27 19.73
N LEU A 668 -10.21 -15.33 20.51
CA LEU A 668 -9.38 -15.29 21.71
C LEU A 668 -7.93 -14.96 21.37
N ALA A 669 -7.42 -15.51 20.26
CA ALA A 669 -6.05 -15.29 19.84
C ALA A 669 -5.79 -13.81 19.51
N ILE A 670 -6.61 -13.19 18.66
CA ILE A 670 -6.40 -11.79 18.25
C ILE A 670 -6.57 -10.82 19.42
N ARG A 671 -7.55 -11.05 20.30
CA ARG A 671 -7.77 -10.24 21.51
C ARG A 671 -6.60 -10.37 22.49
N THR A 672 -6.03 -11.56 22.63
CA THR A 672 -4.90 -11.79 23.53
C THR A 672 -3.61 -11.16 23.00
N ILE A 673 -3.34 -11.27 21.70
CA ILE A 673 -2.19 -10.62 21.04
C ILE A 673 -2.30 -9.10 21.14
N ASP A 674 -3.45 -8.52 20.80
CA ASP A 674 -3.64 -7.07 20.89
C ASP A 674 -3.48 -6.54 22.32
N LYS A 675 -4.01 -7.27 23.31
CA LYS A 675 -3.84 -6.94 24.74
C LYS A 675 -2.39 -7.00 25.17
N ALA A 676 -1.60 -7.95 24.68
CA ALA A 676 -0.17 -8.01 24.96
C ALA A 676 0.54 -6.78 24.40
N ILE A 677 0.23 -6.40 23.16
CA ILE A 677 0.83 -5.24 22.49
C ILE A 677 0.47 -3.94 23.22
N SER A 678 -0.79 -3.75 23.59
CA SER A 678 -1.24 -2.54 24.28
C SER A 678 -0.67 -2.38 25.68
N LYS A 679 -0.37 -3.50 26.36
CA LYS A 679 0.32 -3.56 27.67
C LYS A 679 1.85 -3.57 27.58
N ASP A 680 2.42 -3.17 26.44
CA ASP A 680 3.86 -3.04 26.22
C ASP A 680 4.63 -4.35 26.43
N ALA A 681 3.98 -5.50 26.21
CA ALA A 681 4.69 -6.78 26.24
C ALA A 681 5.73 -6.80 25.11
N MET A 682 6.99 -7.08 25.48
CA MET A 682 8.07 -7.22 24.51
C MET A 682 8.16 -8.62 23.90
N SER A 683 7.66 -9.64 24.62
CA SER A 683 7.65 -11.03 24.20
C SER A 683 6.24 -11.58 24.39
N PHE A 684 5.68 -12.18 23.34
CA PHE A 684 4.36 -12.78 23.40
C PHE A 684 4.41 -14.09 24.17
N LYS A 685 5.46 -14.89 23.98
CA LYS A 685 5.67 -16.12 24.73
C LYS A 685 5.64 -15.89 26.25
N LYS A 686 6.44 -14.94 26.75
CA LYS A 686 6.47 -14.59 28.19
C LYS A 686 5.15 -13.99 28.68
N TRP A 687 4.37 -13.39 27.79
CA TRP A 687 3.04 -12.87 28.12
C TRP A 687 2.05 -14.01 28.32
N ILE A 688 2.04 -14.98 27.41
CA ILE A 688 1.16 -16.17 27.47
C ILE A 688 1.44 -17.02 28.70
N GLU A 689 2.70 -17.20 29.10
CA GLU A 689 3.09 -17.94 30.32
C GLU A 689 2.45 -17.40 31.60
N LYS A 690 1.96 -16.14 31.59
CA LYS A 690 1.28 -15.51 32.74
C LYS A 690 -0.24 -15.69 32.71
N ILE A 691 -0.80 -16.36 31.71
CA ILE A 691 -2.24 -16.57 31.52
C ILE A 691 -2.55 -18.04 31.82
N PRO A 692 -3.02 -18.39 33.04
CA PRO A 692 -3.12 -19.79 33.48
C PRO A 692 -4.09 -20.66 32.66
N LYS A 693 -5.00 -20.03 31.90
CA LYS A 693 -6.05 -20.71 31.14
C LYS A 693 -5.63 -21.13 29.73
N LEU A 694 -4.45 -20.70 29.26
CA LEU A 694 -3.95 -21.02 27.92
C LEU A 694 -2.87 -22.09 28.01
N SER A 695 -2.94 -23.09 27.14
CA SER A 695 -1.90 -24.11 27.06
C SER A 695 -0.60 -23.47 26.54
N THR A 696 0.52 -23.77 27.21
CA THR A 696 1.88 -23.45 26.72
C THR A 696 2.54 -24.66 26.07
N GLU A 697 1.83 -25.79 25.99
CA GLU A 697 2.31 -27.00 25.34
C GLU A 697 2.49 -26.74 23.85
N LYS A 698 3.60 -27.24 23.31
CA LYS A 698 3.94 -27.05 21.91
C LYS A 698 3.42 -28.25 21.12
N SER A 699 2.62 -27.98 20.11
CA SER A 699 2.06 -28.99 19.21
C SER A 699 2.41 -28.69 17.76
N GLN A 700 2.57 -29.74 16.96
CA GLN A 700 2.70 -29.59 15.50
C GLN A 700 1.35 -29.22 14.88
N HIS A 701 1.40 -28.51 13.76
CA HIS A 701 0.20 -28.27 12.97
C HIS A 701 -0.39 -29.62 12.51
N PRO A 702 -1.71 -29.84 12.61
CA PRO A 702 -2.32 -31.14 12.28
C PRO A 702 -2.07 -31.60 10.84
N HIS A 703 -1.87 -30.66 9.93
CA HIS A 703 -1.60 -30.91 8.51
C HIS A 703 -0.12 -30.76 8.10
N LEU A 704 0.82 -30.69 9.05
CA LEU A 704 2.25 -30.54 8.72
C LEU A 704 2.80 -31.73 7.94
N ASP A 705 2.43 -32.95 8.32
CA ASP A 705 2.92 -34.15 7.64
C ASP A 705 2.32 -34.29 6.23
N GLN A 706 1.06 -33.88 6.04
CA GLN A 706 0.45 -33.78 4.71
C GLN A 706 1.20 -32.79 3.81
N LYS A 707 1.66 -31.65 4.36
CA LYS A 707 2.48 -30.69 3.61
C LYS A 707 3.84 -31.32 3.20
N ARG A 708 4.49 -32.04 4.11
CA ARG A 708 5.76 -32.73 3.84
C ARG A 708 5.60 -33.83 2.79
N GLU A 709 4.47 -34.54 2.80
CA GLU A 709 4.13 -35.54 1.79
C GLU A 709 3.95 -34.89 0.41
N LEU A 710 3.26 -33.74 0.33
CA LEU A 710 3.14 -32.97 -0.92
C LEU A 710 4.50 -32.49 -1.43
N GLU A 711 5.39 -32.03 -0.54
CA GLU A 711 6.76 -31.63 -0.91
C GLU A 711 7.55 -32.82 -1.47
N ALA A 712 7.45 -34.00 -0.84
CA ALA A 712 8.11 -35.21 -1.31
C ALA A 712 7.54 -35.71 -2.65
N ASN A 713 6.21 -35.75 -2.80
CA ASN A 713 5.56 -36.24 -4.02
C ASN A 713 5.84 -35.35 -5.23
N LEU A 714 6.00 -34.04 -5.03
CA LEU A 714 6.48 -33.15 -6.09
C LEU A 714 7.89 -33.55 -6.51
N ASP A 715 8.81 -33.75 -5.58
CA ASP A 715 10.19 -34.17 -5.92
C ASP A 715 10.24 -35.52 -6.69
N PHE A 716 9.29 -36.45 -6.48
CA PHE A 716 9.22 -37.74 -7.21
C PHE A 716 8.43 -37.69 -8.54
N SER A 717 7.41 -36.84 -8.67
CA SER A 717 6.62 -36.71 -9.91
C SER A 717 7.38 -36.13 -11.11
N TYR A 718 8.63 -35.71 -10.89
CA TYR A 718 9.49 -35.09 -11.91
C TYR A 718 10.67 -35.95 -12.36
N THR A 719 10.79 -37.18 -11.84
CA THR A 719 11.61 -38.23 -12.45
C THR A 719 10.70 -39.09 -13.31
N TRP A 720 10.86 -39.03 -14.64
CA TRP A 720 10.25 -40.04 -15.50
C TRP A 720 10.99 -41.37 -15.26
N ASP A 721 10.24 -42.46 -15.11
CA ASP A 721 10.78 -43.81 -15.28
C ASP A 721 11.25 -43.92 -16.75
N ASP A 722 12.53 -44.27 -16.94
CA ASP A 722 13.16 -44.49 -18.25
C ASP A 722 12.63 -45.74 -19.00
N ASP A 723 11.51 -46.33 -18.57
CA ASP A 723 11.04 -47.65 -19.02
C ASP A 723 9.97 -47.61 -20.13
N ASP A 724 9.63 -46.46 -20.71
CA ASP A 724 8.74 -46.36 -21.89
C ASP A 724 9.40 -45.61 -23.09
N ILE A 725 10.45 -46.20 -23.67
CA ILE A 725 10.94 -45.90 -25.04
C ILE A 725 10.80 -47.13 -25.94
#